data_AF-A0A9Q6WQM2-F1
#
_entry.id   AF-A0A9Q6WQM2-F1
#
_cell.length_a   1.000
_cell.length_b   1.000
_cell.length_c   1.000
_cell.angle_alpha   90.00
_cell.angle_beta   90.00
_cell.angle_gamma   90.00
#
_symmetry.space_group_name_H-M   'P 1'
#
loop_
_entity.id
_entity.type
_entity.pdbx_description
1 polymer ?
#
loop_
_entity_poly.entity_id
_entity_poly.type
_entity_poly.pdbx_seq_one_letter_code
_entity_poly.pdbx_strand_id
1 'polypeptide(L)'
;MSSATESVYRRLGMKALLVHHEFDARTASGRAAQSLAAELEERHVRVVTATSADDAVSVIRSDPLIQCLLLSWELGDDETHQQAQNVLDAQRVRSATVPIFLLASRTSAATVPVDAMQKADDFIWMLEDTTAFIAGRIIASIERYRETVLPPMFGALVRFSKVFEYSWHTPGHTGGTAFMRSSVGQAFFEFFGEQLFRSDLSISVGELGSLLDHSGPIGESERYAARVFGSHRTYHVTNGSSMSNRVILMASVTRNQVALCDRNCHKSSEHAMTMSGAIPTYLIPSRNRYGIIGPIMPERLTAAAIRLLIEQNPLVKDRDGVDPTPIHALVTNSTYDGLCYNVTRLEELLGGSVDRLHFDEAWYGYARFNPLYKDRFAMHGDPADHDASKPTVFATHSTHKLLAALSQASFIHIRDGRNPIEHARFNEAYMMHASTSPQYAIIASNDVSAAMMDGPGGEALTGDAIREAIAFRQMLGRLHAQFDEQSDWFFNGWQPEVVVNRQTGRRTPFHEADEELLATDPSCWVLHSNDVWHGFGAIEDGYCMLDPIKVSILTPGVAPQGGLMSVGIPACVVTAYLARHGIVVEKTTDFTILLLFSIGITKGKWGTLVNTLLDFKRDYDANLPLEQALPKLAASYPERYGRLGLRNLCDLMFGAMTDLKTTEMMSHGFSTLPHPDYSPQEAFELLVHNEVETLDLSQMEGRTVANAVVPYPPGIPLLMPGENAGPADGPLLGYLKALEQFDLRFPGFTHDTHGVEVEDGAYRIACVRKQ
;
A
#
# COMPACT_ATOMS: atom_id res chain seq x y z
N MET A 1 19.95 -38.18 17.83
CA MET A 1 18.52 -37.84 17.61
C MET A 1 17.99 -37.01 18.78
N SER A 2 18.53 -35.80 18.98
CA SER A 2 18.15 -34.90 20.10
C SER A 2 18.34 -33.43 19.70
N SER A 3 17.69 -33.00 18.62
CA SER A 3 17.67 -31.57 18.25
C SER A 3 16.42 -31.13 17.46
N ALA A 4 15.39 -31.98 17.37
CA ALA A 4 14.20 -31.70 16.54
C ALA A 4 12.94 -31.34 17.35
N THR A 5 13.02 -31.32 18.68
CA THR A 5 11.90 -30.99 19.58
C THR A 5 12.23 -29.80 20.49
N GLU A 6 12.79 -28.74 19.90
CA GLU A 6 12.74 -27.43 20.56
C GLU A 6 11.37 -26.78 20.29
N SER A 7 10.63 -26.56 21.38
CA SER A 7 9.40 -25.77 21.41
C SER A 7 9.53 -24.51 20.55
N VAL A 8 8.52 -24.21 19.74
CA VAL A 8 8.49 -23.04 18.84
C VAL A 8 8.67 -21.70 19.56
N TYR A 9 8.42 -21.63 20.87
CA TYR A 9 8.78 -20.45 21.68
C TYR A 9 10.31 -20.25 21.81
N ARG A 10 11.12 -21.31 21.74
CA ARG A 10 12.59 -21.19 21.70
C ARG A 10 13.10 -20.56 20.40
N ARG A 11 12.37 -20.69 19.27
CA ARG A 11 12.78 -20.04 18.01
C ARG A 11 12.67 -18.51 18.05
N LEU A 12 11.77 -17.96 18.87
CA LEU A 12 11.67 -16.51 19.06
C LEU A 12 12.63 -15.98 20.14
N GLY A 13 13.09 -16.82 21.08
CA GLY A 13 13.99 -16.46 22.18
C GLY A 13 13.42 -15.36 23.10
N MET A 14 13.97 -15.25 24.31
CA MET A 14 13.89 -14.00 25.07
C MET A 14 15.12 -13.17 24.73
N LYS A 15 14.96 -11.85 24.63
CA LYS A 15 16.08 -10.98 24.28
C LYS A 15 16.00 -9.65 25.01
N ALA A 16 17.12 -9.22 25.60
CA ALA A 16 17.24 -7.96 26.31
C ALA A 16 18.41 -7.14 25.75
N LEU A 17 18.26 -5.82 25.77
CA LEU A 17 19.35 -4.88 25.48
C LEU A 17 19.87 -4.33 26.81
N LEU A 18 21.14 -4.56 27.11
CA LEU A 18 21.84 -4.03 28.27
C LEU A 18 22.76 -2.88 27.83
N VAL A 19 22.43 -1.67 28.25
CA VAL A 19 23.16 -0.45 27.93
C VAL A 19 23.93 0.01 29.15
N HIS A 20 25.26 -0.15 29.13
CA HIS A 20 26.12 0.17 30.27
C HIS A 20 27.53 0.60 29.83
N HIS A 21 27.92 1.84 30.13
CA HIS A 21 29.19 2.42 29.67
C HIS A 21 30.43 1.72 30.25
N GLU A 22 30.37 1.24 31.50
CA GLU A 22 31.48 0.49 32.12
C GLU A 22 31.42 -1.04 31.89
N PHE A 23 30.62 -1.55 30.94
CA PHE A 23 30.40 -3.00 30.81
C PHE A 23 31.71 -3.80 30.70
N ASP A 24 32.68 -3.31 29.93
CA ASP A 24 33.99 -3.94 29.75
C ASP A 24 35.05 -3.49 30.77
N ALA A 25 34.71 -2.56 31.66
CA ALA A 25 35.63 -2.01 32.64
C ALA A 25 35.76 -2.91 33.87
N ARG A 26 36.94 -2.89 34.51
CA ARG A 26 37.21 -3.66 35.73
C ARG A 26 36.68 -2.96 37.00
N THR A 27 35.54 -2.29 36.91
CA THR A 27 34.89 -1.62 38.04
C THR A 27 33.92 -2.55 38.77
N ALA A 28 33.41 -2.14 39.93
CA ALA A 28 32.36 -2.89 40.62
C ALA A 28 31.08 -2.93 39.78
N SER A 29 30.72 -1.82 39.14
CA SER A 29 29.55 -1.71 38.27
C SER A 29 29.67 -2.58 37.02
N GLY A 30 30.82 -2.53 36.33
CA GLY A 30 31.11 -3.38 35.16
C GLY A 30 31.02 -4.87 35.47
N ARG A 31 31.61 -5.32 36.59
CA ARG A 31 31.49 -6.72 37.04
C ARG A 31 30.04 -7.11 37.33
N ALA A 32 29.26 -6.24 37.98
CA ALA A 32 27.85 -6.51 38.28
C ALA A 32 27.00 -6.63 36.99
N ALA A 33 27.23 -5.74 36.01
CA ALA A 33 26.56 -5.78 34.71
C ALA A 33 26.92 -7.06 33.92
N GLN A 34 28.19 -7.47 33.91
CA GLN A 34 28.63 -8.73 33.28
C GLN A 34 28.01 -9.95 33.97
N SER A 35 27.97 -9.99 35.30
CA SER A 35 27.32 -11.07 36.04
C SER A 35 25.83 -11.14 35.73
N LEU A 36 25.14 -10.01 35.61
CA LEU A 36 23.73 -9.96 35.22
C LEU A 36 23.50 -10.48 33.80
N ALA A 37 24.34 -10.09 32.84
CA ALA A 37 24.26 -10.60 31.48
C ALA A 37 24.44 -12.13 31.44
N ALA A 38 25.45 -12.65 32.14
CA ALA A 38 25.71 -14.09 32.22
C ALA A 38 24.55 -14.89 32.85
N GLU A 39 23.97 -14.38 33.94
CA GLU A 39 22.81 -15.01 34.60
C GLU A 39 21.57 -15.02 33.68
N LEU A 40 21.34 -13.95 32.93
CA LEU A 40 20.25 -13.88 31.95
C LEU A 40 20.47 -14.89 30.81
N GLU A 41 21.70 -15.02 30.31
CA GLU A 41 22.05 -15.99 29.28
C GLU A 41 21.92 -17.45 29.76
N GLU A 42 22.32 -17.74 30.99
CA GLU A 42 22.11 -19.06 31.62
C GLU A 42 20.62 -19.42 31.69
N ARG A 43 19.76 -18.42 31.85
CA ARG A 43 18.29 -18.54 31.85
C ARG A 43 17.67 -18.36 30.46
N HIS A 44 18.45 -18.50 29.39
CA HIS A 44 18.00 -18.45 27.99
C HIS A 44 17.41 -17.10 27.53
N VAL A 45 17.83 -16.00 28.16
CA VAL A 45 17.63 -14.64 27.64
C VAL A 45 18.89 -14.23 26.89
N ARG A 46 18.80 -14.03 25.58
CA ARG A 46 19.90 -13.49 24.79
C ARG A 46 20.13 -12.03 25.17
N VAL A 47 21.34 -11.68 25.58
CA VAL A 47 21.68 -10.30 25.94
C VAL A 47 22.46 -9.66 24.79
N VAL A 48 21.99 -8.51 24.32
CA VAL A 48 22.74 -7.61 23.45
C VAL A 48 23.28 -6.49 24.32
N THR A 49 24.56 -6.19 24.21
CA THR A 49 25.22 -5.16 25.01
C THR A 49 25.51 -3.94 24.16
N ALA A 50 25.33 -2.75 24.72
CA ALA A 50 25.77 -1.49 24.14
C ALA A 50 26.50 -0.66 25.21
N THR A 51 27.63 -0.06 24.84
CA THR A 51 28.47 0.72 25.78
C THR A 51 28.31 2.23 25.60
N SER A 52 27.50 2.68 24.64
CA SER A 52 27.20 4.09 24.40
C SER A 52 25.74 4.29 24.01
N ALA A 53 25.25 5.54 24.12
CA ALA A 53 23.91 5.88 23.67
C ALA A 53 23.73 5.66 22.15
N ASP A 54 24.72 6.04 21.34
CA ASP A 54 24.65 5.90 19.88
C ASP A 54 24.53 4.43 19.44
N ASP A 55 25.29 3.54 20.08
CA ASP A 55 25.22 2.11 19.84
C ASP A 55 23.86 1.55 20.28
N ALA A 56 23.38 1.93 21.47
CA ALA A 56 22.07 1.51 21.97
C ALA A 56 20.92 1.96 21.04
N VAL A 57 20.92 3.22 20.60
CA VAL A 57 19.91 3.74 19.67
C VAL A 57 19.98 3.01 18.32
N SER A 58 21.17 2.64 17.86
CA SER A 58 21.36 1.86 16.63
C SER A 58 20.78 0.45 16.77
N VAL A 59 20.99 -0.22 17.91
CA VAL A 59 20.37 -1.52 18.20
C VAL A 59 18.85 -1.40 18.26
N ILE A 60 18.30 -0.43 19.00
CA ILE A 60 16.85 -0.20 19.12
C ILE A 60 16.20 0.01 17.73
N ARG A 61 16.89 0.72 16.83
CA ARG A 61 16.40 0.99 15.48
C ARG A 61 16.50 -0.20 14.53
N SER A 62 17.43 -1.13 14.77
CA SER A 62 17.72 -2.25 13.85
C SER A 62 17.15 -3.59 14.31
N ASP A 63 16.85 -3.75 15.60
CA ASP A 63 16.52 -5.03 16.21
C ASP A 63 15.16 -4.99 16.94
N PRO A 64 14.05 -5.27 16.24
CA PRO A 64 12.71 -5.23 16.84
C PRO A 64 12.45 -6.40 17.82
N LEU A 65 13.41 -7.33 17.98
CA LEU A 65 13.26 -8.48 18.87
C LEU A 65 13.62 -8.17 20.33
N ILE A 66 14.11 -6.96 20.64
CA ILE A 66 14.38 -6.53 22.01
C ILE A 66 13.07 -6.48 22.80
N GLN A 67 12.96 -7.33 23.83
CA GLN A 67 11.79 -7.47 24.69
C GLN A 67 11.97 -6.79 26.04
N CYS A 68 13.16 -6.26 26.34
CA CYS A 68 13.45 -5.50 27.55
C CYS A 68 14.70 -4.64 27.35
N LEU A 69 14.66 -3.41 27.85
CA LEU A 69 15.81 -2.50 27.90
C LEU A 69 16.29 -2.37 29.35
N LEU A 70 17.56 -2.67 29.60
CA LEU A 70 18.25 -2.44 30.85
C LEU A 70 19.22 -1.29 30.62
N LEU A 71 18.95 -0.12 31.21
CA LEU A 71 19.65 1.11 30.90
C LEU A 71 20.34 1.67 32.14
N SER A 72 21.67 1.78 32.09
CA SER A 72 22.43 2.57 33.06
C SER A 72 21.97 4.03 33.03
N TRP A 73 21.49 4.54 34.16
CA TRP A 73 21.08 5.95 34.26
C TRP A 73 22.29 6.90 34.20
N GLU A 74 23.45 6.45 34.67
CA GLU A 74 24.72 7.18 34.66
C GLU A 74 25.47 7.00 33.31
N LEU A 75 24.74 6.75 32.21
CA LEU A 75 25.34 6.47 30.91
C LEU A 75 26.27 7.62 30.45
N GLY A 76 27.55 7.28 30.21
CA GLY A 76 28.54 8.21 29.66
C GLY A 76 29.10 9.22 30.65
N ASP A 77 28.94 8.99 31.96
CA ASP A 77 29.40 9.90 33.04
C ASP A 77 28.86 11.34 32.91
N ASP A 78 27.69 11.48 32.30
CA ASP A 78 27.03 12.77 32.08
C ASP A 78 26.17 13.15 33.29
N GLU A 79 26.55 14.22 34.00
CA GLU A 79 25.79 14.76 35.14
C GLU A 79 24.35 15.17 34.76
N THR A 80 24.09 15.44 33.48
CA THR A 80 22.75 15.79 32.98
C THR A 80 21.92 14.56 32.59
N HIS A 81 22.53 13.37 32.54
CA HIS A 81 21.93 12.12 32.09
C HIS A 81 21.28 12.19 30.70
N GLN A 82 21.71 13.11 29.83
CA GLN A 82 21.11 13.32 28.51
C GLN A 82 21.27 12.10 27.62
N GLN A 83 22.39 11.40 27.72
CA GLN A 83 22.63 10.16 26.98
C GLN A 83 21.63 9.05 27.33
N ALA A 84 21.32 8.87 28.62
CA ALA A 84 20.31 7.91 29.06
C ALA A 84 18.91 8.33 28.58
N GLN A 85 18.57 9.62 28.68
CA GLN A 85 17.30 10.15 28.16
C GLN A 85 17.13 9.90 26.66
N ASN A 86 18.17 10.12 25.85
CA ASN A 86 18.12 9.86 24.41
C ASN A 86 17.80 8.39 24.08
N VAL A 87 18.33 7.43 24.86
CA VAL A 87 18.04 6.01 24.69
C VAL A 87 16.59 5.68 25.11
N LEU A 88 16.10 6.27 26.21
CA LEU A 88 14.70 6.14 26.63
C LEU A 88 13.74 6.64 25.55
N ASP A 89 14.02 7.81 24.99
CA ASP A 89 13.19 8.43 23.96
C ASP A 89 13.20 7.59 22.68
N ALA A 90 14.38 7.12 22.26
CA ALA A 90 14.49 6.24 21.09
C ALA A 90 13.67 4.95 21.24
N GLN A 91 13.64 4.35 22.45
CA GLN A 91 12.82 3.16 22.72
C GLN A 91 11.33 3.50 22.69
N ARG A 92 10.90 4.59 23.34
CA ARG A 92 9.49 4.97 23.48
C ARG A 92 8.87 5.49 22.17
N VAL A 93 9.67 6.04 21.26
CA VAL A 93 9.25 6.37 19.88
C VAL A 93 8.87 5.11 19.08
N ARG A 94 9.40 3.93 19.41
CA ARG A 94 9.06 2.67 18.70
C ARG A 94 8.06 1.82 19.45
N SER A 95 8.10 1.83 20.78
CA SER A 95 7.21 1.03 21.60
C SER A 95 6.92 1.69 22.94
N ALA A 96 5.63 1.88 23.20
CA ALA A 96 5.15 2.35 24.50
C ALA A 96 5.28 1.30 25.61
N THR A 97 5.42 0.00 25.27
CA THR A 97 5.18 -1.11 26.20
C THR A 97 6.38 -2.02 26.46
N VAL A 98 7.48 -1.91 25.69
CA VAL A 98 8.71 -2.65 26.01
C VAL A 98 9.16 -2.28 27.44
N PRO A 99 9.37 -3.24 28.34
CA PRO A 99 9.76 -2.98 29.72
C PRO A 99 11.16 -2.37 29.77
N ILE A 100 11.29 -1.25 30.48
CA ILE A 100 12.55 -0.54 30.71
C ILE A 100 12.91 -0.58 32.19
N PHE A 101 14.08 -1.13 32.50
CA PHE A 101 14.67 -1.08 33.83
C PHE A 101 15.82 -0.07 33.87
N LEU A 102 15.74 0.89 34.79
CA LEU A 102 16.84 1.82 35.06
C LEU A 102 17.81 1.22 36.08
N LEU A 103 19.07 1.09 35.68
CA LEU A 103 20.18 0.69 36.53
C LEU A 103 20.78 1.96 37.12
N ALA A 104 20.48 2.25 38.38
CA ALA A 104 20.90 3.50 39.04
C ALA A 104 21.53 3.23 40.41
N SER A 105 22.51 4.05 40.78
CA SER A 105 23.01 4.08 42.16
C SER A 105 21.95 4.69 43.08
N ARG A 106 22.02 4.36 44.38
CA ARG A 106 21.10 4.90 45.40
C ARG A 106 21.03 6.42 45.41
N THR A 107 22.17 7.08 45.18
CA THR A 107 22.31 8.54 45.13
C THR A 107 21.66 9.12 43.90
N SER A 108 21.83 8.49 42.74
CA SER A 108 21.30 8.98 41.46
C SER A 108 19.82 8.64 41.26
N ALA A 109 19.30 7.60 41.93
CA ALA A 109 17.87 7.25 41.89
C ALA A 109 16.98 8.39 42.44
N ALA A 110 17.46 9.17 43.41
CA ALA A 110 16.72 10.29 43.99
C ALA A 110 16.63 11.52 43.06
N THR A 111 17.46 11.56 42.00
CA THR A 111 17.56 12.70 41.07
C THR A 111 16.99 12.39 39.69
N VAL A 112 16.41 11.20 39.49
CA VAL A 112 15.75 10.84 38.23
C VAL A 112 14.52 11.74 38.01
N PRO A 113 14.44 12.45 36.87
CA PRO A 113 13.32 13.34 36.59
C PRO A 113 12.03 12.54 36.37
N VAL A 114 10.89 13.15 36.70
CA VAL A 114 9.55 12.52 36.57
C VAL A 114 9.30 12.00 35.16
N ASP A 115 9.75 12.71 34.13
CA ASP A 115 9.63 12.27 32.73
C ASP A 115 10.33 10.93 32.47
N ALA A 116 11.56 10.75 32.96
CA ALA A 116 12.27 9.48 32.86
C ALA A 116 11.59 8.37 33.69
N MET A 117 11.06 8.70 34.87
CA MET A 117 10.28 7.75 35.68
C MET A 117 8.98 7.30 35.00
N GLN A 118 8.33 8.18 34.23
CA GLN A 118 7.13 7.83 33.46
C GLN A 118 7.45 6.93 32.26
N LYS A 119 8.67 7.01 31.74
CA LYS A 119 9.16 6.15 30.65
C LYS A 119 9.71 4.82 31.15
N ALA A 120 10.22 4.75 32.38
CA ALA A 120 10.76 3.53 32.98
C ALA A 120 9.69 2.73 33.73
N ASP A 121 9.81 1.40 33.70
CA ASP A 121 8.89 0.49 34.39
C ASP A 121 9.39 0.10 35.79
N ASP A 122 10.72 0.12 35.98
CA ASP A 122 11.33 -0.39 37.21
C ASP A 122 12.78 0.14 37.43
N PHE A 123 13.28 -0.03 38.65
CA PHE A 123 14.63 0.37 39.08
C PHE A 123 15.40 -0.82 39.66
N ILE A 124 16.65 -0.98 39.23
CA ILE A 124 17.57 -2.02 39.71
C ILE A 124 18.81 -1.37 40.32
N TRP A 125 19.14 -1.84 41.51
CA TRP A 125 20.30 -1.38 42.27
C TRP A 125 21.35 -2.49 42.22
N MET A 126 22.20 -2.47 41.19
CA MET A 126 23.04 -3.62 40.83
C MET A 126 24.01 -4.08 41.93
N LEU A 127 24.40 -3.19 42.85
CA LEU A 127 25.38 -3.49 43.90
C LEU A 127 24.75 -3.86 45.26
N GLU A 128 23.44 -3.69 45.42
CA GLU A 128 22.73 -3.96 46.68
C GLU A 128 21.80 -5.18 46.60
N ASP A 129 21.61 -5.73 45.41
CA ASP A 129 20.69 -6.85 45.14
C ASP A 129 21.42 -8.04 44.50
N THR A 130 20.83 -9.23 44.62
CA THR A 130 21.41 -10.44 44.04
C THR A 130 21.10 -10.54 42.55
N THR A 131 22.09 -10.94 41.77
CA THR A 131 21.95 -11.11 40.31
C THR A 131 20.80 -12.06 39.94
N ALA A 132 20.63 -13.15 40.68
CA ALA A 132 19.56 -14.13 40.45
C ALA A 132 18.15 -13.54 40.65
N PHE A 133 17.96 -12.67 41.66
CA PHE A 133 16.67 -12.01 41.89
C PHE A 133 16.38 -10.97 40.80
N ILE A 134 17.37 -10.15 40.45
CA ILE A 134 17.25 -9.17 39.36
C ILE A 134 16.88 -9.87 38.05
N ALA A 135 17.61 -10.94 37.67
CA ALA A 135 17.33 -11.70 36.46
C ALA A 135 15.91 -12.30 36.45
N GLY A 136 15.45 -12.82 37.60
CA GLY A 136 14.07 -13.32 37.75
C GLY A 136 13.01 -12.24 37.50
N ARG A 137 13.22 -11.00 37.98
CA ARG A 137 12.32 -9.87 37.71
C ARG A 137 12.28 -9.48 36.24
N ILE A 138 13.44 -9.44 35.59
CA ILE A 138 13.55 -9.12 34.16
C ILE A 138 12.81 -10.16 33.33
N ILE A 139 13.00 -11.45 33.60
CA ILE A 139 12.30 -12.54 32.91
C ILE A 139 10.79 -12.43 33.11
N ALA A 140 10.32 -12.21 34.34
CA ALA A 140 8.89 -12.03 34.60
C ALA A 140 8.29 -10.82 33.86
N SER A 141 9.05 -9.72 33.70
CA SER A 141 8.61 -8.58 32.89
C SER A 141 8.60 -8.88 31.39
N ILE A 142 9.60 -9.61 30.88
CA ILE A 142 9.62 -10.08 29.48
C ILE A 142 8.42 -11.00 29.20
N GLU A 143 8.11 -11.93 30.09
CA GLU A 143 6.96 -12.83 29.94
C GLU A 143 5.64 -12.07 29.91
N ARG A 144 5.44 -11.13 30.84
CA ARG A 144 4.26 -10.24 30.84
C ARG A 144 4.15 -9.43 29.55
N TYR A 145 5.26 -8.89 29.04
CA TYR A 145 5.28 -8.16 27.77
C TYR A 145 4.87 -9.06 26.58
N ARG A 146 5.33 -10.31 26.56
CA ARG A 146 4.99 -11.27 25.49
C ARG A 146 3.52 -11.67 25.51
N GLU A 147 2.86 -11.62 26.67
CA GLU A 147 1.42 -11.88 26.77
C GLU A 147 0.59 -10.71 26.25
N THR A 148 1.08 -9.47 26.40
CA THR A 148 0.34 -8.26 26.01
C THR A 148 0.61 -7.81 24.57
N VAL A 149 1.75 -8.18 23.98
CA VAL A 149 2.12 -7.78 22.60
C VAL A 149 1.33 -8.53 21.53
N LEU A 150 0.80 -9.71 21.85
CA LEU A 150 0.06 -10.52 20.90
C LEU A 150 -1.40 -10.02 20.81
N PRO A 151 -1.88 -9.65 19.61
CA PRO A 151 -3.25 -9.19 19.45
C PRO A 151 -4.25 -10.35 19.58
N PRO A 152 -5.56 -10.08 19.74
CA PRO A 152 -6.53 -11.06 20.23
C PRO A 152 -6.57 -12.38 19.45
N MET A 153 -6.67 -12.32 18.12
CA MET A 153 -6.81 -13.49 17.26
C MET A 153 -5.48 -14.25 17.13
N PHE A 154 -4.37 -13.55 16.87
CA PHE A 154 -3.07 -14.21 16.79
C PHE A 154 -2.65 -14.82 18.13
N GLY A 155 -2.87 -14.12 19.23
CA GLY A 155 -2.63 -14.63 20.58
C GLY A 155 -3.46 -15.88 20.89
N ALA A 156 -4.72 -15.93 20.44
CA ALA A 156 -5.56 -17.11 20.59
C ALA A 156 -5.01 -18.31 19.78
N LEU A 157 -4.62 -18.12 18.52
CA LEU A 157 -3.98 -19.18 17.72
C LEU A 157 -2.68 -19.70 18.35
N VAL A 158 -1.85 -18.79 18.87
CA VAL A 158 -0.60 -19.15 19.55
C VAL A 158 -0.90 -19.99 20.81
N ARG A 159 -1.92 -19.64 21.60
CA ARG A 159 -2.35 -20.45 22.75
C ARG A 159 -2.87 -21.82 22.32
N PHE A 160 -3.76 -21.88 21.33
CA PHE A 160 -4.30 -23.13 20.81
C PHE A 160 -3.20 -24.08 20.31
N SER A 161 -2.18 -23.54 19.64
CA SER A 161 -1.06 -24.33 19.12
C SER A 161 -0.33 -25.16 20.21
N LYS A 162 -0.41 -24.73 21.48
CA LYS A 162 0.23 -25.35 22.65
C LYS A 162 -0.57 -26.49 23.28
N VAL A 163 -1.85 -26.66 22.95
CA VAL A 163 -2.72 -27.65 23.61
C VAL A 163 -2.52 -29.06 23.01
N PHE A 164 -1.92 -29.18 21.82
CA PHE A 164 -1.58 -30.44 21.15
C PHE A 164 -2.73 -31.46 21.06
N GLU A 165 -3.95 -31.00 20.78
CA GLU A 165 -5.13 -31.87 20.69
C GLU A 165 -5.18 -32.71 19.40
N TYR A 166 -5.77 -33.91 19.48
CA TYR A 166 -6.08 -34.73 18.31
C TYR A 166 -7.35 -34.21 17.62
N SER A 167 -7.21 -33.70 16.40
CA SER A 167 -8.34 -33.20 15.61
C SER A 167 -9.11 -34.34 14.93
N TRP A 168 -10.43 -34.38 15.14
CA TRP A 168 -11.39 -35.23 14.44
C TRP A 168 -12.35 -34.41 13.54
N HIS A 169 -11.96 -33.19 13.21
CA HIS A 169 -12.73 -32.21 12.45
C HIS A 169 -11.93 -31.73 11.23
N THR A 170 -12.55 -30.90 10.38
CA THR A 170 -11.88 -30.25 9.26
C THR A 170 -10.88 -29.19 9.74
N PRO A 171 -9.81 -28.91 8.97
CA PRO A 171 -9.48 -29.47 7.65
C PRO A 171 -8.92 -30.90 7.66
N GLY A 172 -9.16 -31.65 6.59
CA GLY A 172 -8.81 -33.09 6.49
C GLY A 172 -7.31 -33.42 6.54
N HIS A 173 -6.42 -32.43 6.45
CA HIS A 173 -4.99 -32.64 6.66
C HIS A 173 -4.61 -32.79 8.15
N THR A 174 -5.51 -32.44 9.08
CA THR A 174 -5.37 -32.62 10.53
C THR A 174 -4.02 -32.12 11.05
N GLY A 175 -3.79 -30.80 10.97
CA GLY A 175 -2.51 -30.19 11.38
C GLY A 175 -1.32 -30.52 10.47
N GLY A 176 -1.57 -31.13 9.31
CA GLY A 176 -0.56 -31.47 8.29
C GLY A 176 -0.17 -32.96 8.26
N THR A 177 -0.71 -33.75 9.19
CA THR A 177 -0.49 -35.21 9.27
C THR A 177 -0.79 -35.95 7.96
N ALA A 178 -1.78 -35.52 7.17
CA ALA A 178 -2.06 -36.15 5.88
C ALA A 178 -0.94 -35.93 4.85
N PHE A 179 -0.30 -34.76 4.85
CA PHE A 179 0.80 -34.46 3.92
C PHE A 179 2.02 -35.35 4.18
N MET A 180 2.27 -35.71 5.44
CA MET A 180 3.34 -36.63 5.85
C MET A 180 3.20 -38.05 5.28
N ARG A 181 2.07 -38.39 4.63
CA ARG A 181 1.81 -39.72 4.06
C ARG A 181 2.29 -39.88 2.62
N SER A 182 2.87 -38.85 2.00
CA SER A 182 3.44 -38.91 0.64
C SER A 182 4.73 -38.13 0.56
N SER A 183 5.64 -38.50 -0.35
CA SER A 183 6.92 -37.78 -0.52
C SER A 183 6.73 -36.32 -0.96
N VAL A 184 5.81 -36.09 -1.88
CA VAL A 184 5.45 -34.72 -2.32
C VAL A 184 4.81 -33.92 -1.19
N GLY A 185 3.94 -34.55 -0.39
CA GLY A 185 3.32 -33.90 0.77
C GLY A 185 4.32 -33.61 1.89
N GLN A 186 5.28 -34.50 2.14
CA GLN A 186 6.35 -34.22 3.11
C GLN A 186 7.20 -33.03 2.66
N ALA A 187 7.61 -32.97 1.39
CA ALA A 187 8.32 -31.81 0.85
C ALA A 187 7.52 -30.50 1.01
N PHE A 188 6.20 -30.55 0.77
CA PHE A 188 5.29 -29.43 0.98
C PHE A 188 5.18 -29.02 2.46
N PHE A 189 5.07 -29.99 3.37
CA PHE A 189 5.01 -29.75 4.81
C PHE A 189 6.31 -29.15 5.35
N GLU A 190 7.47 -29.65 4.90
CA GLU A 190 8.79 -29.14 5.27
C GLU A 190 9.03 -27.72 4.74
N PHE A 191 8.56 -27.42 3.51
CA PHE A 191 8.70 -26.09 2.92
C PHE A 191 7.93 -25.01 3.70
N PHE A 192 6.66 -25.27 4.03
CA PHE A 192 5.82 -24.29 4.76
C PHE A 192 6.02 -24.33 6.27
N GLY A 193 6.41 -25.48 6.81
CA GLY A 193 6.53 -25.72 8.24
C GLY A 193 5.21 -26.03 8.94
N GLU A 194 5.32 -26.78 10.05
CA GLU A 194 4.18 -27.31 10.80
C GLU A 194 3.18 -26.25 11.29
N GLN A 195 3.67 -25.06 11.69
CA GLN A 195 2.82 -24.04 12.34
C GLN A 195 1.72 -23.52 11.42
N LEU A 196 1.99 -23.39 10.12
CA LEU A 196 0.96 -23.00 9.16
C LEU A 196 -0.22 -23.98 9.21
N PHE A 197 0.07 -25.27 9.12
CA PHE A 197 -0.96 -26.32 9.10
C PHE A 197 -1.66 -26.52 10.44
N ARG A 198 -0.97 -26.27 11.55
CA ARG A 198 -1.59 -26.29 12.89
C ARG A 198 -2.52 -25.09 13.13
N SER A 199 -2.24 -23.97 12.48
CA SER A 199 -3.11 -22.78 12.52
C SER A 199 -4.24 -22.80 11.50
N ASP A 200 -4.20 -23.73 10.54
CA ASP A 200 -5.27 -23.94 9.55
C ASP A 200 -6.42 -24.76 10.19
N LEU A 201 -7.35 -24.03 10.79
CA LEU A 201 -8.44 -24.55 11.61
C LEU A 201 -9.80 -24.18 11.01
N SER A 202 -10.85 -24.75 11.59
CA SER A 202 -12.23 -24.44 11.22
C SER A 202 -13.03 -24.00 12.43
N ILE A 203 -14.26 -23.55 12.19
CA ILE A 203 -15.25 -23.19 13.22
C ILE A 203 -15.54 -24.31 14.24
N SER A 204 -15.10 -25.56 13.97
CA SER A 204 -15.15 -26.65 14.96
C SER A 204 -14.33 -26.35 16.22
N VAL A 205 -13.35 -25.45 16.15
CA VAL A 205 -12.60 -24.96 17.31
C VAL A 205 -13.34 -23.78 17.93
N GLY A 206 -14.35 -24.08 18.75
CA GLY A 206 -15.28 -23.06 19.28
C GLY A 206 -14.62 -21.95 20.11
N GLU A 207 -13.44 -22.18 20.70
CA GLU A 207 -12.70 -21.17 21.46
C GLU A 207 -12.15 -20.00 20.61
N LEU A 208 -12.04 -20.19 19.28
CA LEU A 208 -11.59 -19.15 18.35
C LEU A 208 -12.75 -18.31 17.79
N GLY A 209 -14.00 -18.68 18.09
CA GLY A 209 -15.18 -18.02 17.56
C GLY A 209 -15.36 -18.26 16.06
N SER A 210 -16.00 -17.32 15.38
CA SER A 210 -16.37 -17.43 13.97
C SER A 210 -16.25 -16.08 13.27
N LEU A 211 -15.66 -16.08 12.07
CA LEU A 211 -15.53 -14.89 11.23
C LEU A 211 -16.90 -14.38 10.77
N LEU A 212 -17.81 -15.28 10.39
CA LEU A 212 -19.12 -14.91 9.85
C LEU A 212 -20.08 -14.41 10.95
N ASP A 213 -19.83 -14.82 12.20
CA ASP A 213 -20.63 -14.39 13.36
C ASP A 213 -19.97 -13.23 14.13
N HIS A 214 -18.78 -12.78 13.72
CA HIS A 214 -18.02 -11.70 14.36
C HIS A 214 -17.83 -11.93 15.88
N SER A 215 -17.50 -13.16 16.25
CA SER A 215 -17.52 -13.64 17.63
C SER A 215 -16.16 -14.12 18.14
N GLY A 216 -16.04 -14.26 19.47
CA GLY A 216 -14.81 -14.73 20.11
C GLY A 216 -13.59 -13.82 19.82
N PRO A 217 -12.38 -14.40 19.79
CA PRO A 217 -11.15 -13.69 19.45
C PRO A 217 -11.19 -12.94 18.10
N ILE A 218 -11.94 -13.43 17.11
CA ILE A 218 -12.09 -12.75 15.82
C ILE A 218 -12.87 -11.44 16.01
N GLY A 219 -14.02 -11.47 16.69
CA GLY A 219 -14.78 -10.24 16.99
C GLY A 219 -14.05 -9.27 17.92
N GLU A 220 -13.19 -9.79 18.82
CA GLU A 220 -12.28 -8.95 19.62
C GLU A 220 -11.22 -8.28 18.76
N SER A 221 -10.65 -8.99 17.79
CA SER A 221 -9.70 -8.46 16.81
C SER A 221 -10.34 -7.38 15.93
N GLU A 222 -11.58 -7.56 15.49
CA GLU A 222 -12.32 -6.54 14.73
C GLU A 222 -12.55 -5.25 15.53
N ARG A 223 -12.91 -5.38 16.82
CA ARG A 223 -13.02 -4.22 17.74
C ARG A 223 -11.66 -3.56 17.99
N TYR A 224 -10.61 -4.36 18.11
CA TYR A 224 -9.24 -3.88 18.27
C TYR A 224 -8.80 -3.08 17.03
N ALA A 225 -8.99 -3.62 15.83
CA ALA A 225 -8.71 -2.95 14.57
C ALA A 225 -9.57 -1.68 14.42
N ALA A 226 -10.85 -1.70 14.80
CA ALA A 226 -11.71 -0.52 14.75
C ALA A 226 -11.15 0.65 15.58
N ARG A 227 -10.64 0.37 16.79
CA ARG A 227 -9.97 1.36 17.63
C ARG A 227 -8.70 1.90 16.97
N VAL A 228 -7.82 1.01 16.51
CA VAL A 228 -6.53 1.38 15.91
C VAL A 228 -6.75 2.26 14.67
N PHE A 229 -7.66 1.85 13.79
CA PHE A 229 -7.95 2.54 12.53
C PHE A 229 -8.98 3.68 12.66
N GLY A 230 -9.52 3.95 13.86
CA GLY A 230 -10.40 5.09 14.12
C GLY A 230 -11.77 5.01 13.44
N SER A 231 -12.36 3.82 13.42
CA SER A 231 -13.68 3.54 12.84
C SER A 231 -14.68 3.13 13.93
N HIS A 232 -15.99 3.24 13.65
CA HIS A 232 -17.03 2.69 14.53
C HIS A 232 -17.04 1.17 14.48
N ARG A 233 -16.86 0.60 13.29
CA ARG A 233 -16.87 -0.85 13.05
C ARG A 233 -15.83 -1.21 12.02
N THR A 234 -15.20 -2.38 12.20
CA THR A 234 -14.25 -2.95 11.24
C THR A 234 -14.57 -4.41 11.01
N TYR A 235 -14.44 -4.87 9.76
CA TYR A 235 -14.61 -6.27 9.37
C TYR A 235 -13.30 -6.80 8.79
N HIS A 236 -12.87 -7.99 9.22
CA HIS A 236 -11.81 -8.70 8.50
C HIS A 236 -12.35 -9.23 7.17
N VAL A 237 -11.53 -9.20 6.12
CA VAL A 237 -11.87 -9.78 4.83
C VAL A 237 -10.71 -10.67 4.37
N THR A 238 -11.03 -11.87 3.88
CA THR A 238 -10.05 -12.90 3.49
C THR A 238 -9.98 -13.14 1.98
N ASN A 239 -10.62 -12.27 1.18
CA ASN A 239 -10.58 -12.33 -0.29
C ASN A 239 -10.26 -10.96 -0.92
N GLY A 240 -9.41 -10.19 -0.24
CA GLY A 240 -8.89 -8.88 -0.65
C GLY A 240 -9.95 -7.77 -0.68
N SER A 241 -9.51 -6.53 -0.95
CA SER A 241 -10.46 -5.41 -1.11
C SER A 241 -11.36 -5.56 -2.33
N SER A 242 -11.06 -6.53 -3.21
CA SER A 242 -11.98 -6.96 -4.25
C SER A 242 -13.31 -7.46 -3.69
N MET A 243 -13.27 -8.28 -2.63
CA MET A 243 -14.48 -8.66 -1.90
C MET A 243 -15.05 -7.46 -1.13
N SER A 244 -14.21 -6.68 -0.46
CA SER A 244 -14.65 -5.54 0.34
C SER A 244 -15.52 -4.56 -0.45
N ASN A 245 -15.10 -4.16 -1.66
CA ASN A 245 -15.86 -3.24 -2.50
C ASN A 245 -17.22 -3.83 -2.91
N ARG A 246 -17.28 -5.14 -3.17
CA ARG A 246 -18.52 -5.84 -3.54
C ARG A 246 -19.50 -5.86 -2.36
N VAL A 247 -19.02 -6.22 -1.17
CA VAL A 247 -19.82 -6.22 0.07
C VAL A 247 -20.43 -4.85 0.32
N ILE A 248 -19.63 -3.78 0.29
CA ILE A 248 -20.09 -2.41 0.58
C ILE A 248 -21.14 -1.96 -0.43
N LEU A 249 -20.88 -2.12 -1.73
CA LEU A 249 -21.79 -1.63 -2.75
C LEU A 249 -23.09 -2.44 -2.78
N MET A 250 -23.02 -3.77 -2.64
CA MET A 250 -24.19 -4.65 -2.62
C MET A 250 -25.04 -4.47 -1.34
N ALA A 251 -24.42 -4.06 -0.22
CA ALA A 251 -25.16 -3.68 0.97
C ALA A 251 -25.91 -2.33 0.81
N SER A 252 -25.48 -1.48 -0.14
CA SER A 252 -25.92 -0.10 -0.24
C SER A 252 -26.85 0.19 -1.42
N VAL A 253 -26.62 -0.42 -2.59
CA VAL A 253 -27.28 -0.06 -3.86
C VAL A 253 -27.95 -1.29 -4.47
N THR A 254 -29.13 -1.11 -5.05
CA THR A 254 -29.88 -2.16 -5.74
C THR A 254 -30.12 -1.82 -7.22
N ARG A 255 -30.81 -2.72 -7.93
CA ARG A 255 -31.11 -2.58 -9.36
C ARG A 255 -31.79 -1.25 -9.66
N ASN A 256 -31.40 -0.62 -10.77
CA ASN A 256 -31.96 0.63 -11.27
C ASN A 256 -31.81 1.84 -10.34
N GLN A 257 -30.90 1.78 -9.36
CA GLN A 257 -30.52 2.93 -8.53
C GLN A 257 -29.20 3.53 -8.99
N VAL A 258 -29.08 4.85 -8.93
CA VAL A 258 -27.84 5.54 -9.31
C VAL A 258 -26.75 5.38 -8.24
N ALA A 259 -25.55 5.01 -8.68
CA ALA A 259 -24.32 5.08 -7.90
C ALA A 259 -23.33 6.03 -8.58
N LEU A 260 -22.74 6.96 -7.81
CA LEU A 260 -21.66 7.80 -8.29
C LEU A 260 -20.36 7.01 -8.19
N CYS A 261 -19.63 6.87 -9.28
CA CYS A 261 -18.44 6.04 -9.30
C CYS A 261 -17.27 6.78 -9.95
N ASP A 262 -16.15 6.86 -9.25
CA ASP A 262 -14.90 7.30 -9.86
C ASP A 262 -14.61 6.47 -11.13
N ARG A 263 -14.33 7.14 -12.24
CA ARG A 263 -13.95 6.45 -13.48
C ARG A 263 -12.57 5.77 -13.34
N ASN A 264 -11.74 6.25 -12.43
CA ASN A 264 -10.53 5.60 -11.95
C ASN A 264 -10.87 4.58 -10.83
N CYS A 265 -11.84 3.69 -11.08
CA CYS A 265 -12.18 2.62 -10.15
C CYS A 265 -11.48 1.32 -10.52
N HIS A 266 -11.19 0.52 -9.50
CA HIS A 266 -10.67 -0.83 -9.66
C HIS A 266 -11.73 -1.76 -10.27
N LYS A 267 -11.30 -2.81 -10.98
CA LYS A 267 -12.18 -3.83 -11.59
C LYS A 267 -13.20 -4.43 -10.62
N SER A 268 -12.87 -4.52 -9.33
CA SER A 268 -13.84 -5.00 -8.32
C SER A 268 -15.06 -4.12 -8.16
N SER A 269 -14.94 -2.82 -8.41
CA SER A 269 -16.04 -1.87 -8.36
C SER A 269 -16.95 -2.02 -9.58
N GLU A 270 -16.37 -2.27 -10.76
CA GLU A 270 -17.13 -2.69 -11.95
C GLU A 270 -17.92 -3.97 -11.68
N HIS A 271 -17.27 -5.03 -11.19
CA HIS A 271 -17.98 -6.25 -10.80
C HIS A 271 -19.08 -5.99 -9.76
N ALA A 272 -18.85 -5.09 -8.80
CA ALA A 272 -19.84 -4.76 -7.78
C ALA A 272 -21.08 -4.10 -8.39
N MET A 273 -20.91 -3.18 -9.35
CA MET A 273 -22.01 -2.54 -10.08
C MET A 273 -22.78 -3.55 -10.92
N THR A 274 -22.06 -4.43 -11.63
CA THR A 274 -22.65 -5.51 -12.43
C THR A 274 -23.52 -6.44 -11.58
N MET A 275 -23.04 -6.84 -10.39
CA MET A 275 -23.77 -7.74 -9.50
C MET A 275 -24.96 -7.07 -8.80
N SER A 276 -24.84 -5.80 -8.39
CA SER A 276 -25.93 -5.09 -7.71
C SER A 276 -27.01 -4.61 -8.68
N GLY A 277 -26.66 -4.41 -9.96
CA GLY A 277 -27.51 -3.76 -10.95
C GLY A 277 -27.58 -2.25 -10.79
N ALA A 278 -26.60 -1.65 -10.10
CA ALA A 278 -26.48 -0.22 -9.97
C ALA A 278 -26.31 0.44 -11.35
N ILE A 279 -26.89 1.63 -11.52
CA ILE A 279 -26.69 2.47 -12.70
C ILE A 279 -25.49 3.39 -12.42
N PRO A 280 -24.33 3.14 -13.06
CA PRO A 280 -23.15 3.96 -12.82
C PRO A 280 -23.30 5.34 -13.41
N THR A 281 -22.99 6.36 -12.61
CA THR A 281 -22.78 7.74 -13.07
C THR A 281 -21.34 8.12 -12.75
N TYR A 282 -20.51 8.28 -13.79
CA TYR A 282 -19.06 8.34 -13.62
C TYR A 282 -18.53 9.74 -13.25
N LEU A 283 -17.74 9.80 -12.18
CA LEU A 283 -16.96 10.98 -11.81
C LEU A 283 -15.63 10.93 -12.59
N ILE A 284 -15.41 11.92 -13.47
CA ILE A 284 -14.27 11.92 -14.38
C ILE A 284 -13.08 12.62 -13.71
N PRO A 285 -11.95 11.92 -13.47
CA PRO A 285 -10.73 12.51 -12.93
C PRO A 285 -10.00 13.37 -13.96
N SER A 286 -9.13 14.26 -13.50
CA SER A 286 -8.19 14.99 -14.36
C SER A 286 -7.01 14.11 -14.79
N ARG A 287 -6.16 14.64 -15.68
CA ARG A 287 -4.95 13.95 -16.17
C ARG A 287 -3.86 14.95 -16.55
N ASN A 288 -2.60 14.55 -16.42
CA ASN A 288 -1.47 15.36 -16.86
C ASN A 288 -0.80 14.83 -18.14
N ARG A 289 0.22 15.56 -18.61
CA ARG A 289 1.01 15.28 -19.82
C ARG A 289 1.72 13.92 -19.85
N TYR A 290 1.94 13.28 -18.70
CA TYR A 290 2.56 11.95 -18.60
C TYR A 290 1.51 10.83 -18.62
N GLY A 291 0.23 11.19 -18.69
CA GLY A 291 -0.85 10.24 -18.52
C GLY A 291 -1.08 9.82 -17.07
N ILE A 292 -0.51 10.51 -16.07
CA ILE A 292 -0.83 10.28 -14.66
C ILE A 292 -2.24 10.78 -14.39
N ILE A 293 -3.05 9.93 -13.73
CA ILE A 293 -4.42 10.27 -13.35
C ILE A 293 -4.38 11.22 -12.16
N GLY A 294 -5.01 12.38 -12.35
CA GLY A 294 -5.16 13.44 -11.37
C GLY A 294 -6.40 13.26 -10.49
N PRO A 295 -6.68 14.25 -9.62
CA PRO A 295 -7.89 14.22 -8.82
C PRO A 295 -9.13 14.56 -9.66
N ILE A 296 -10.30 14.12 -9.22
CA ILE A 296 -11.60 14.67 -9.66
C ILE A 296 -11.69 16.12 -9.14
N MET A 297 -11.95 17.09 -10.01
CA MET A 297 -11.95 18.51 -9.60
C MET A 297 -13.17 18.88 -8.74
N PRO A 298 -13.02 19.74 -7.71
CA PRO A 298 -14.09 20.10 -6.77
C PRO A 298 -15.38 20.57 -7.44
N GLU A 299 -15.28 21.39 -8.49
CA GLU A 299 -16.41 21.91 -9.27
C GLU A 299 -17.30 20.79 -9.85
N ARG A 300 -16.73 19.61 -10.13
CA ARG A 300 -17.47 18.44 -10.64
C ARG A 300 -18.21 17.65 -9.55
N LEU A 301 -17.92 17.94 -8.28
CA LEU A 301 -18.46 17.21 -7.13
C LEU A 301 -19.58 17.97 -6.41
N THR A 302 -19.87 19.21 -6.83
CA THR A 302 -20.98 20.00 -6.28
C THR A 302 -22.33 19.35 -6.57
N ALA A 303 -23.33 19.54 -5.69
CA ALA A 303 -24.66 18.98 -5.88
C ALA A 303 -25.33 19.38 -7.21
N ALA A 304 -25.04 20.59 -7.71
CA ALA A 304 -25.52 21.04 -9.01
C ALA A 304 -24.85 20.29 -10.18
N ALA A 305 -23.53 20.09 -10.11
CA ALA A 305 -22.79 19.34 -11.12
C ALA A 305 -23.20 17.86 -11.14
N ILE A 306 -23.38 17.25 -9.96
CA ILE A 306 -23.85 15.86 -9.83
C ILE A 306 -25.25 15.70 -10.42
N ARG A 307 -26.19 16.61 -10.11
CA ARG A 307 -27.54 16.57 -10.70
C ARG A 307 -27.49 16.61 -12.22
N LEU A 308 -26.72 17.55 -12.78
CA LEU A 308 -26.55 17.67 -14.22
C LEU A 308 -25.93 16.40 -14.84
N LEU A 309 -24.94 15.82 -14.18
CA LEU A 309 -24.28 14.60 -14.61
C LEU A 309 -25.25 13.41 -14.66
N ILE A 310 -26.14 13.29 -13.67
CA ILE A 310 -27.19 12.26 -13.64
C ILE A 310 -28.22 12.49 -14.74
N GLU A 311 -28.71 13.73 -14.92
CA GLU A 311 -29.67 14.09 -15.95
C GLU A 311 -29.15 13.84 -17.37
N GLN A 312 -27.82 13.89 -17.56
CA GLN A 312 -27.14 13.64 -18.82
C GLN A 312 -26.76 12.16 -19.04
N ASN A 313 -26.88 11.32 -18.02
CA ASN A 313 -26.55 9.90 -18.14
C ASN A 313 -27.58 9.18 -19.02
N PRO A 314 -27.22 8.61 -20.18
CA PRO A 314 -28.18 7.95 -21.07
C PRO A 314 -28.92 6.78 -20.40
N LEU A 315 -28.26 6.08 -19.47
CA LEU A 315 -28.89 4.99 -18.71
C LEU A 315 -29.96 5.48 -17.72
N VAL A 316 -29.98 6.77 -17.39
CA VAL A 316 -31.01 7.40 -16.53
C VAL A 316 -32.04 8.13 -17.39
N LYS A 317 -31.59 8.89 -18.39
CA LYS A 317 -32.43 9.76 -19.21
C LYS A 317 -33.34 8.98 -20.17
N ASP A 318 -32.80 7.94 -20.80
CA ASP A 318 -33.47 7.26 -21.92
C ASP A 318 -34.17 5.96 -21.49
N ARG A 319 -34.29 5.72 -20.17
CA ARG A 319 -34.80 4.46 -19.59
C ARG A 319 -35.81 4.68 -18.48
N ASP A 320 -36.97 4.03 -18.61
CA ASP A 320 -38.00 4.06 -17.58
C ASP A 320 -37.62 3.19 -16.37
N GLY A 321 -38.00 3.65 -15.17
CA GLY A 321 -37.86 2.88 -13.94
C GLY A 321 -36.51 2.99 -13.23
N VAL A 322 -35.62 3.90 -13.67
CA VAL A 322 -34.39 4.26 -12.97
C VAL A 322 -34.67 5.36 -11.94
N ASP A 323 -34.26 5.13 -10.69
CA ASP A 323 -34.31 6.14 -9.64
C ASP A 323 -33.10 7.09 -9.80
N PRO A 324 -33.32 8.37 -10.17
CA PRO A 324 -32.23 9.32 -10.38
C PRO A 324 -31.56 9.76 -9.07
N THR A 325 -32.08 9.36 -7.91
CA THR A 325 -31.49 9.69 -6.61
C THR A 325 -30.17 8.92 -6.44
N PRO A 326 -29.01 9.60 -6.33
CA PRO A 326 -27.75 8.90 -6.10
C PRO A 326 -27.72 8.35 -4.67
N ILE A 327 -27.44 7.06 -4.53
CA ILE A 327 -27.50 6.36 -3.22
C ILE A 327 -26.13 6.25 -2.55
N HIS A 328 -25.07 6.15 -3.35
CA HIS A 328 -23.73 5.84 -2.89
C HIS A 328 -22.70 6.51 -3.80
N ALA A 329 -21.62 7.04 -3.23
CA ALA A 329 -20.47 7.51 -4.00
C ALA A 329 -19.20 6.72 -3.66
N LEU A 330 -18.50 6.26 -4.69
CA LEU A 330 -17.21 5.58 -4.59
C LEU A 330 -16.11 6.48 -5.16
N VAL A 331 -15.06 6.75 -4.37
CA VAL A 331 -13.87 7.50 -4.79
C VAL A 331 -12.60 6.73 -4.44
N THR A 332 -11.65 6.60 -5.36
CA THR A 332 -10.36 5.96 -5.08
C THR A 332 -9.42 6.95 -4.40
N ASN A 333 -8.97 6.67 -3.17
CA ASN A 333 -8.08 7.55 -2.41
C ASN A 333 -6.99 6.78 -1.62
N SER A 334 -5.70 6.97 -1.85
CA SER A 334 -5.09 7.78 -2.91
C SER A 334 -5.24 7.14 -4.28
N THR A 335 -4.97 7.91 -5.33
CA THR A 335 -4.76 7.34 -6.67
C THR A 335 -3.55 6.40 -6.66
N TYR A 336 -3.43 5.56 -7.69
CA TYR A 336 -2.30 4.62 -7.81
C TYR A 336 -0.94 5.33 -7.74
N ASP A 337 -0.81 6.49 -8.38
CA ASP A 337 0.41 7.30 -8.44
C ASP A 337 0.62 8.17 -7.18
N GLY A 338 -0.23 8.03 -6.16
CA GLY A 338 -0.06 8.67 -4.86
C GLY A 338 -0.69 10.04 -4.70
N LEU A 339 -1.74 10.38 -5.46
CA LEU A 339 -2.47 11.62 -5.22
C LEU A 339 -3.53 11.42 -4.14
N CYS A 340 -3.35 12.11 -3.01
CA CYS A 340 -4.18 12.01 -1.82
C CYS A 340 -5.13 13.21 -1.77
N TYR A 341 -6.43 12.95 -1.76
CA TYR A 341 -7.45 13.99 -1.66
C TYR A 341 -7.54 14.56 -0.24
N ASN A 342 -7.98 15.80 -0.11
CA ASN A 342 -8.55 16.30 1.12
C ASN A 342 -9.95 15.67 1.29
N VAL A 343 -10.06 14.69 2.19
CA VAL A 343 -11.32 13.94 2.34
C VAL A 343 -12.40 14.76 3.02
N THR A 344 -12.05 15.74 3.88
CA THR A 344 -13.04 16.63 4.50
C THR A 344 -13.76 17.47 3.45
N ARG A 345 -13.01 17.91 2.42
CA ARG A 345 -13.57 18.64 1.28
C ARG A 345 -14.43 17.73 0.39
N LEU A 346 -14.04 16.46 0.20
CA LEU A 346 -14.85 15.48 -0.51
C LEU A 346 -16.16 15.17 0.23
N GLU A 347 -16.10 15.00 1.55
CA GLU A 347 -17.27 14.79 2.40
C GLU A 347 -18.24 15.97 2.33
N GLU A 348 -17.75 17.21 2.33
CA GLU A 348 -18.56 18.41 2.16
C GLU A 348 -19.28 18.43 0.81
N LEU A 349 -18.55 18.20 -0.28
CA LEU A 349 -19.07 18.30 -1.64
C LEU A 349 -20.04 17.15 -1.97
N LEU A 350 -19.57 15.91 -1.84
CA LEU A 350 -20.37 14.73 -2.18
C LEU A 350 -21.44 14.42 -1.13
N GLY A 351 -21.20 14.74 0.14
CA GLY A 351 -22.18 14.60 1.21
C GLY A 351 -23.41 15.50 1.02
N GLY A 352 -23.36 16.50 0.14
CA GLY A 352 -24.55 17.24 -0.28
C GLY A 352 -25.45 16.50 -1.28
N SER A 353 -24.96 15.40 -1.87
CA SER A 353 -25.68 14.61 -2.89
C SER A 353 -26.02 13.20 -2.44
N VAL A 354 -25.18 12.57 -1.60
CA VAL A 354 -25.35 11.20 -1.12
C VAL A 354 -25.22 11.10 0.40
N ASP A 355 -25.84 10.09 1.00
CA ASP A 355 -25.69 9.78 2.42
C ASP A 355 -24.55 8.80 2.72
N ARG A 356 -24.01 8.13 1.70
CA ARG A 356 -22.98 7.10 1.85
C ARG A 356 -21.80 7.38 0.93
N LEU A 357 -20.62 7.53 1.53
CA LEU A 357 -19.35 7.75 0.84
C LEU A 357 -18.43 6.57 1.09
N HIS A 358 -17.81 6.05 0.04
CA HIS A 358 -16.87 4.96 0.11
C HIS A 358 -15.57 5.39 -0.54
N PHE A 359 -14.52 5.44 0.28
CA PHE A 359 -13.16 5.65 -0.17
C PHE A 359 -12.50 4.28 -0.38
N ASP A 360 -12.19 3.95 -1.63
CA ASP A 360 -11.34 2.79 -1.93
C ASP A 360 -9.90 3.18 -1.60
N GLU A 361 -9.47 2.83 -0.39
CA GLU A 361 -8.16 3.15 0.17
C GLU A 361 -7.21 1.95 0.14
N ALA A 362 -7.39 1.06 -0.85
CA ALA A 362 -6.62 -0.19 -0.93
C ALA A 362 -5.10 0.05 -0.92
N TRP A 363 -4.64 1.17 -1.48
CA TRP A 363 -3.23 1.59 -1.55
C TRP A 363 -2.79 2.52 -0.40
N TYR A 364 -3.60 2.69 0.64
CA TYR A 364 -3.47 3.84 1.54
C TYR A 364 -3.80 3.57 3.01
N GLY A 365 -3.85 2.29 3.41
CA GLY A 365 -4.19 1.89 4.78
C GLY A 365 -3.24 2.37 5.90
N TYR A 366 -2.09 2.94 5.56
CA TYR A 366 -1.12 3.48 6.54
C TYR A 366 -1.37 4.95 6.89
N ALA A 367 -2.19 5.67 6.13
CA ALA A 367 -2.26 7.13 6.18
C ALA A 367 -2.60 7.67 7.58
N ARG A 368 -3.47 6.98 8.32
CA ARG A 368 -3.88 7.38 9.67
C ARG A 368 -2.72 7.49 10.66
N PHE A 369 -1.66 6.71 10.45
CA PHE A 369 -0.58 6.57 11.41
C PHE A 369 0.53 7.59 11.24
N ASN A 370 0.40 8.55 10.30
CA ASN A 370 1.36 9.63 10.15
C ASN A 370 0.68 11.01 10.06
N PRO A 371 1.09 11.99 10.89
CA PRO A 371 0.52 13.34 10.87
C PRO A 371 0.58 14.04 9.50
N LEU A 372 1.53 13.68 8.63
CA LEU A 372 1.66 14.22 7.28
C LEU A 372 0.37 14.07 6.45
N TYR A 373 -0.39 13.00 6.68
CA TYR A 373 -1.61 12.68 5.94
C TYR A 373 -2.90 13.19 6.59
N LYS A 374 -2.80 14.04 7.62
CA LYS A 374 -3.96 14.59 8.34
C LYS A 374 -5.03 15.13 7.36
N ASP A 375 -6.29 14.76 7.61
CA ASP A 375 -7.48 15.14 6.83
C ASP A 375 -7.50 14.63 5.37
N ARG A 376 -6.66 13.64 5.05
CA ARG A 376 -6.53 13.08 3.68
C ARG A 376 -6.87 11.60 3.55
N PHE A 377 -7.46 11.00 4.58
CA PHE A 377 -7.91 9.61 4.60
C PHE A 377 -9.26 9.51 5.30
N ALA A 378 -10.09 8.55 4.90
CA ALA A 378 -11.50 8.44 5.27
C ALA A 378 -11.76 8.40 6.79
N MET A 379 -10.91 7.69 7.54
CA MET A 379 -11.05 7.55 9.00
C MET A 379 -10.29 8.65 9.76
N HIS A 380 -10.33 9.90 9.29
CA HIS A 380 -9.63 11.06 9.87
C HIS A 380 -10.18 11.50 11.23
N GLY A 381 -9.35 12.02 12.13
CA GLY A 381 -9.82 12.47 13.46
C GLY A 381 -10.34 11.33 14.36
N ASP A 382 -11.14 11.70 15.38
CA ASP A 382 -11.73 10.76 16.33
C ASP A 382 -13.09 10.26 15.80
N PRO A 383 -13.37 8.94 15.81
CA PRO A 383 -14.71 8.42 15.48
C PRO A 383 -15.84 9.06 16.30
N ALA A 384 -15.61 9.43 17.57
CA ALA A 384 -16.63 10.06 18.42
C ALA A 384 -17.14 11.41 17.88
N ASP A 385 -16.36 12.09 17.04
CA ASP A 385 -16.73 13.36 16.40
C ASP A 385 -17.51 13.16 15.07
N HIS A 386 -17.76 11.91 14.66
CA HIS A 386 -18.50 11.57 13.46
C HIS A 386 -19.96 11.26 13.78
N ASP A 387 -20.81 12.29 13.74
CA ASP A 387 -22.21 12.18 14.11
C ASP A 387 -23.17 11.92 12.93
N ALA A 388 -24.45 11.77 13.25
CA ALA A 388 -25.51 11.51 12.28
C ALA A 388 -25.81 12.68 11.33
N SER A 389 -25.14 13.83 11.44
CA SER A 389 -25.25 14.93 10.48
C SER A 389 -24.33 14.75 9.27
N LYS A 390 -23.25 13.97 9.42
CA LYS A 390 -22.26 13.65 8.37
C LYS A 390 -22.69 12.43 7.56
N PRO A 391 -22.22 12.24 6.31
CA PRO A 391 -22.47 11.00 5.57
C PRO A 391 -21.90 9.79 6.31
N THR A 392 -22.50 8.62 6.11
CA THR A 392 -21.86 7.35 6.50
C THR A 392 -20.65 7.10 5.60
N VAL A 393 -19.49 6.86 6.19
CA VAL A 393 -18.22 6.70 5.46
C VAL A 393 -17.73 5.26 5.55
N PHE A 394 -17.30 4.71 4.41
CA PHE A 394 -16.62 3.43 4.28
C PHE A 394 -15.19 3.64 3.80
N ALA A 395 -14.26 2.83 4.30
CA ALA A 395 -12.92 2.71 3.75
C ALA A 395 -12.54 1.24 3.57
N THR A 396 -11.92 0.90 2.44
CA THR A 396 -11.37 -0.44 2.21
C THR A 396 -9.86 -0.39 2.17
N HIS A 397 -9.20 -1.22 2.97
CA HIS A 397 -7.73 -1.32 2.99
C HIS A 397 -7.31 -2.70 2.53
N SER A 398 -6.49 -2.79 1.49
CA SER A 398 -5.79 -4.02 1.17
C SER A 398 -4.56 -4.09 2.05
N THR A 399 -4.71 -4.68 3.23
CA THR A 399 -3.66 -4.77 4.25
C THR A 399 -2.35 -5.32 3.68
N HIS A 400 -2.43 -6.27 2.76
CA HIS A 400 -1.26 -6.91 2.14
C HIS A 400 -0.51 -6.05 1.10
N LYS A 401 -1.04 -4.88 0.70
CA LYS A 401 -0.38 -4.02 -0.29
C LYS A 401 0.73 -3.17 0.34
N LEU A 402 0.36 -2.31 1.29
CA LEU A 402 1.27 -1.32 1.88
C LEU A 402 1.32 -1.33 3.41
N LEU A 403 0.56 -2.23 4.04
CA LEU A 403 0.82 -2.68 5.40
C LEU A 403 1.48 -4.08 5.35
N ALA A 404 1.50 -4.80 6.47
CA ALA A 404 2.17 -6.10 6.58
C ALA A 404 1.16 -7.22 6.86
N ALA A 405 0.61 -7.82 5.81
CA ALA A 405 -0.31 -8.95 5.91
C ALA A 405 -0.18 -9.91 4.72
N LEU A 406 -0.70 -11.13 4.87
CA LEU A 406 -0.73 -12.11 3.78
C LEU A 406 -1.66 -11.63 2.66
N SER A 407 -1.33 -11.98 1.41
CA SER A 407 -2.22 -11.71 0.27
C SER A 407 -3.65 -12.16 0.56
N GLN A 408 -4.62 -11.45 -0.01
CA GLN A 408 -6.06 -11.55 0.29
C GLN A 408 -6.50 -10.97 1.64
N ALA A 409 -5.61 -10.63 2.56
CA ALA A 409 -5.98 -9.90 3.76
C ALA A 409 -6.46 -8.48 3.41
N SER A 410 -7.62 -8.09 3.94
CA SER A 410 -8.22 -6.77 3.76
C SER A 410 -9.06 -6.39 4.98
N PHE A 411 -9.33 -5.11 5.13
CA PHE A 411 -10.30 -4.56 6.08
C PHE A 411 -11.42 -3.81 5.35
N ILE A 412 -12.60 -3.79 5.98
CA ILE A 412 -13.64 -2.78 5.74
C ILE A 412 -13.77 -1.97 7.03
N HIS A 413 -13.59 -0.66 6.95
CA HIS A 413 -13.81 0.28 8.06
C HIS A 413 -15.07 1.10 7.81
N ILE A 414 -15.87 1.33 8.85
CA ILE A 414 -17.15 2.04 8.76
C ILE A 414 -17.23 3.12 9.82
N ARG A 415 -17.61 4.32 9.42
CA ARG A 415 -18.12 5.39 10.29
C ARG A 415 -19.59 5.65 9.98
N ASP A 416 -20.44 5.18 10.88
CA ASP A 416 -21.88 5.46 10.85
C ASP A 416 -22.17 6.97 10.93
N GLY A 417 -22.95 7.46 9.97
CA GLY A 417 -23.44 8.84 9.90
C GLY A 417 -24.91 8.84 9.48
N ARG A 418 -25.29 9.63 8.47
CA ARG A 418 -26.63 9.59 7.85
C ARG A 418 -26.87 8.25 7.17
N ASN A 419 -28.08 7.72 7.34
CA ASN A 419 -28.56 6.48 6.71
C ASN A 419 -27.55 5.30 6.80
N PRO A 420 -27.07 4.95 8.02
CA PRO A 420 -26.07 3.90 8.20
C PRO A 420 -26.64 2.52 7.84
N ILE A 421 -25.76 1.57 7.58
CA ILE A 421 -26.14 0.18 7.34
C ILE A 421 -25.89 -0.61 8.62
N GLU A 422 -26.97 -0.89 9.34
CA GLU A 422 -26.93 -1.69 10.57
C GLU A 422 -26.23 -3.04 10.37
N HIS A 423 -25.56 -3.51 11.42
CA HIS A 423 -24.72 -4.72 11.38
C HIS A 423 -25.46 -5.92 10.77
N ALA A 424 -26.68 -6.21 11.20
CA ALA A 424 -27.45 -7.35 10.70
C ALA A 424 -27.64 -7.32 9.17
N ARG A 425 -27.90 -6.14 8.60
CA ARG A 425 -28.06 -5.97 7.14
C ARG A 425 -26.73 -6.04 6.41
N PHE A 426 -25.69 -5.43 6.99
CA PHE A 426 -24.36 -5.43 6.39
C PHE A 426 -23.76 -6.85 6.38
N ASN A 427 -24.00 -7.63 7.44
CA ASN A 427 -23.47 -8.98 7.56
C ASN A 427 -24.05 -9.94 6.52
N GLU A 428 -25.32 -9.77 6.11
CA GLU A 428 -25.88 -10.55 5.00
C GLU A 428 -25.08 -10.35 3.70
N ALA A 429 -24.77 -9.10 3.35
CA ALA A 429 -23.94 -8.81 2.18
C ALA A 429 -22.50 -9.33 2.36
N TYR A 430 -21.96 -9.27 3.58
CA TYR A 430 -20.65 -9.82 3.91
C TYR A 430 -20.59 -11.34 3.68
N MET A 431 -21.56 -12.07 4.24
CA MET A 431 -21.65 -13.54 4.14
C MET A 431 -21.89 -14.02 2.70
N MET A 432 -22.58 -13.25 1.86
CA MET A 432 -22.74 -13.57 0.42
C MET A 432 -21.42 -13.70 -0.33
N HIS A 433 -20.37 -13.03 0.14
CA HIS A 433 -19.05 -13.02 -0.52
C HIS A 433 -17.96 -13.74 0.27
N ALA A 434 -18.20 -14.07 1.54
CA ALA A 434 -17.24 -14.75 2.40
C ALA A 434 -17.23 -16.26 2.17
N SER A 435 -16.06 -16.89 2.33
CA SER A 435 -15.99 -18.35 2.44
C SER A 435 -16.50 -18.79 3.82
N THR A 436 -17.29 -19.86 3.88
CA THR A 436 -17.67 -20.52 5.15
C THR A 436 -16.51 -21.25 5.82
N SER A 437 -15.37 -21.35 5.14
CA SER A 437 -14.10 -21.89 5.66
C SER A 437 -12.97 -20.88 5.36
N PRO A 438 -12.88 -19.78 6.12
CA PRO A 438 -11.84 -18.78 5.91
C PRO A 438 -10.49 -19.30 6.43
N GLN A 439 -9.39 -18.86 5.81
CA GLN A 439 -8.06 -19.18 6.29
C GLN A 439 -7.68 -18.27 7.48
N TYR A 440 -7.58 -18.86 8.67
CA TYR A 440 -7.27 -18.18 9.93
C TYR A 440 -5.90 -17.51 9.93
N ALA A 441 -4.91 -18.03 9.18
CA ALA A 441 -3.62 -17.36 9.01
C ALA A 441 -3.76 -15.97 8.35
N ILE A 442 -4.71 -15.80 7.42
CA ILE A 442 -4.98 -14.50 6.79
C ILE A 442 -5.60 -13.54 7.82
N ILE A 443 -6.56 -14.01 8.61
CA ILE A 443 -7.19 -13.22 9.69
C ILE A 443 -6.13 -12.80 10.72
N ALA A 444 -5.29 -13.72 11.15
CA ALA A 444 -4.19 -13.45 12.08
C ALA A 444 -3.19 -12.43 11.52
N SER A 445 -2.88 -12.48 10.22
CA SER A 445 -2.00 -11.48 9.60
C SER A 445 -2.63 -10.08 9.58
N ASN A 446 -3.94 -9.97 9.41
CA ASN A 446 -4.66 -8.70 9.57
C ASN A 446 -4.58 -8.19 11.02
N ASP A 447 -4.81 -9.06 12.00
CA ASP A 447 -4.75 -8.74 13.42
C ASP A 447 -3.36 -8.25 13.84
N VAL A 448 -2.30 -8.96 13.41
CA VAL A 448 -0.90 -8.55 13.59
C VAL A 448 -0.62 -7.22 12.89
N SER A 449 -1.12 -7.02 11.67
CA SER A 449 -0.92 -5.74 10.98
C SER A 449 -1.56 -4.56 11.71
N ALA A 450 -2.72 -4.74 12.36
CA ALA A 450 -3.30 -3.71 13.21
C ALA A 450 -2.44 -3.44 14.44
N ALA A 451 -1.90 -4.50 15.08
CA ALA A 451 -1.02 -4.36 16.23
C ALA A 451 0.30 -3.65 15.90
N MET A 452 0.86 -3.89 14.72
CA MET A 452 2.07 -3.20 14.25
C MET A 452 1.85 -1.68 14.09
N MET A 453 0.62 -1.26 13.79
CA MET A 453 0.29 0.15 13.59
C MET A 453 -0.22 0.85 14.85
N ASP A 454 -0.44 0.12 15.95
CA ASP A 454 -0.99 0.67 17.19
C ASP A 454 0.04 1.51 17.96
N GLY A 455 -0.42 2.65 18.49
CA GLY A 455 0.41 3.58 19.25
C GLY A 455 1.62 4.12 18.47
N PRO A 456 2.80 4.31 19.12
CA PRO A 456 3.95 4.94 18.49
C PRO A 456 4.61 4.08 17.39
N GLY A 457 4.33 2.78 17.34
CA GLY A 457 4.86 1.88 16.32
C GLY A 457 4.42 2.24 14.91
N GLY A 458 3.16 2.64 14.73
CA GLY A 458 2.62 3.06 13.43
C GLY A 458 3.30 4.32 12.88
N GLU A 459 3.51 5.32 13.74
CA GLU A 459 4.20 6.56 13.36
C GLU A 459 5.67 6.32 13.02
N ALA A 460 6.36 5.48 13.81
CA ALA A 460 7.74 5.11 13.53
C ALA A 460 7.89 4.36 12.18
N LEU A 461 7.03 3.37 11.92
CA LEU A 461 7.10 2.56 10.69
C LEU A 461 6.77 3.38 9.44
N THR A 462 5.74 4.21 9.50
CA THR A 462 5.40 5.11 8.39
C THR A 462 6.45 6.20 8.20
N GLY A 463 6.97 6.77 9.29
CA GLY A 463 8.01 7.78 9.27
C GLY A 463 9.34 7.27 8.70
N ASP A 464 9.72 6.02 8.98
CA ASP A 464 10.89 5.37 8.37
C ASP A 464 10.70 5.23 6.84
N ALA A 465 9.53 4.77 6.38
CA ALA A 465 9.24 4.63 4.94
C ALA A 465 9.24 5.97 4.18
N ILE A 466 8.65 7.02 4.78
CA ILE A 466 8.63 8.39 4.23
C ILE A 466 10.06 8.92 4.08
N ARG A 467 10.90 8.77 5.09
CA ARG A 467 12.30 9.26 5.06
C ARG A 467 13.14 8.53 4.01
N GLU A 468 12.99 7.21 3.87
CA GLU A 468 13.68 6.48 2.81
C GLU A 468 13.24 6.92 1.40
N ALA A 469 11.94 7.20 1.22
CA ALA A 469 11.43 7.73 -0.04
C ALA A 469 11.96 9.14 -0.33
N ILE A 470 11.99 10.02 0.68
CA ILE A 470 12.56 11.38 0.59
C ILE A 470 14.05 11.31 0.24
N ALA A 471 14.83 10.49 0.94
CA ALA A 471 16.26 10.33 0.68
C ALA A 471 16.52 9.90 -0.77
N PHE A 472 15.74 8.94 -1.29
CA PHE A 472 15.83 8.55 -2.70
C PHE A 472 15.44 9.69 -3.65
N ARG A 473 14.35 10.41 -3.38
CA ARG A 473 13.88 11.55 -4.20
C ARG A 473 14.90 12.69 -4.24
N GLN A 474 15.52 13.01 -3.11
CA GLN A 474 16.56 14.03 -3.02
C GLN A 474 17.82 13.57 -3.75
N MET A 475 18.22 12.30 -3.61
CA MET A 475 19.36 11.75 -4.36
C MET A 475 19.12 11.82 -5.88
N LEU A 476 17.93 11.42 -6.34
CA LEU A 476 17.55 11.48 -7.75
C LEU A 476 17.54 12.93 -8.26
N GLY A 477 16.93 13.85 -7.51
CA GLY A 477 16.89 15.28 -7.85
C GLY A 477 18.27 15.94 -7.87
N ARG A 478 19.17 15.56 -6.96
CA ARG A 478 20.57 16.04 -6.93
C ARG A 478 21.35 15.56 -8.15
N LEU A 479 21.24 14.26 -8.49
CA LEU A 479 21.90 13.73 -9.68
C LEU A 479 21.35 14.39 -10.94
N HIS A 480 20.03 14.57 -11.03
CA HIS A 480 19.40 15.29 -12.13
C HIS A 480 19.99 16.70 -12.32
N ALA A 481 20.06 17.49 -11.24
CA ALA A 481 20.64 18.83 -11.28
C ALA A 481 22.12 18.82 -11.71
N GLN A 482 22.93 17.88 -11.23
CA GLN A 482 24.35 17.77 -11.60
C GLN A 482 24.59 17.44 -13.08
N PHE A 483 23.74 16.60 -13.69
CA PHE A 483 23.80 16.31 -15.12
C PHE A 483 23.25 17.47 -15.95
N ASP A 484 22.19 18.13 -15.49
CA ASP A 484 21.61 19.30 -16.16
C ASP A 484 22.59 20.49 -16.22
N GLU A 485 23.37 20.73 -15.16
CA GLU A 485 24.48 21.72 -15.15
C GLU A 485 25.53 21.47 -16.26
N GLN A 486 25.67 20.21 -16.71
CA GLN A 486 26.58 19.79 -17.77
C GLN A 486 25.87 19.71 -19.14
N SER A 487 24.61 20.16 -19.23
CA SER A 487 23.75 20.00 -20.42
C SER A 487 23.61 18.54 -20.85
N ASP A 488 23.59 17.62 -19.89
CA ASP A 488 23.44 16.19 -20.10
C ASP A 488 22.14 15.67 -19.48
N TRP A 489 21.62 14.56 -20.00
CA TRP A 489 20.35 14.00 -19.56
C TRP A 489 20.52 13.11 -18.32
N PHE A 490 19.54 13.16 -17.42
CA PHE A 490 19.34 12.14 -16.39
C PHE A 490 17.86 12.02 -16.03
N PHE A 491 17.50 10.92 -15.36
CA PHE A 491 16.17 10.74 -14.79
C PHE A 491 15.85 11.83 -13.77
N ASN A 492 14.56 12.16 -13.62
CA ASN A 492 14.08 13.08 -12.60
C ASN A 492 12.95 12.42 -11.78
N GLY A 493 12.60 12.99 -10.62
CA GLY A 493 11.41 12.60 -9.86
C GLY A 493 10.19 13.44 -10.23
N TRP A 494 9.02 12.82 -10.30
CA TRP A 494 7.76 13.58 -10.34
C TRP A 494 7.43 14.09 -8.94
N GLN A 495 7.78 15.35 -8.69
CA GLN A 495 7.68 16.03 -7.40
C GLN A 495 7.86 17.55 -7.58
N PRO A 496 7.63 18.38 -6.54
CA PRO A 496 7.94 19.81 -6.59
C PRO A 496 9.43 20.07 -6.88
N GLU A 497 9.70 21.09 -7.68
CA GLU A 497 11.08 21.52 -7.98
C GLU A 497 11.69 22.35 -6.84
N VAL A 498 10.84 23.16 -6.18
CA VAL A 498 11.20 24.08 -5.10
C VAL A 498 10.23 23.90 -3.95
N VAL A 499 10.77 23.84 -2.74
CA VAL A 499 10.03 23.78 -1.49
C VAL A 499 10.07 25.14 -0.81
N VAL A 500 8.93 25.57 -0.26
CA VAL A 500 8.81 26.83 0.48
C VAL A 500 8.59 26.50 1.94
N ASN A 501 9.57 26.81 2.80
CA ASN A 501 9.38 26.71 4.24
C ASN A 501 8.43 27.84 4.68
N ARG A 502 7.21 27.50 5.11
CA ARG A 502 6.18 28.50 5.45
C ARG A 502 6.51 29.34 6.68
N GLN A 503 7.33 28.82 7.59
CA GLN A 503 7.74 29.54 8.81
C GLN A 503 8.76 30.64 8.52
N THR A 504 9.66 30.40 7.57
CA THR A 504 10.77 31.32 7.24
C THR A 504 10.58 32.07 5.93
N GLY A 505 9.67 31.61 5.06
CA GLY A 505 9.49 32.08 3.69
C GLY A 505 10.61 31.65 2.73
N ARG A 506 11.59 30.86 3.20
CA ARG A 506 12.75 30.45 2.40
C ARG A 506 12.32 29.46 1.31
N ARG A 507 12.72 29.74 0.07
CA ARG A 507 12.59 28.87 -1.10
C ARG A 507 13.88 28.09 -1.29
N THR A 508 13.80 26.78 -1.40
CA THR A 508 14.96 25.89 -1.53
C THR A 508 14.68 24.85 -2.62
N PRO A 509 15.63 24.52 -3.51
CA PRO A 509 15.49 23.37 -4.40
C PRO A 509 15.14 22.11 -3.61
N PHE A 510 14.25 21.26 -4.14
CA PHE A 510 13.75 20.09 -3.40
C PHE A 510 14.87 19.20 -2.86
N HIS A 511 15.92 18.97 -3.67
CA HIS A 511 17.04 18.10 -3.31
C HIS A 511 18.00 18.71 -2.27
N GLU A 512 17.84 19.98 -1.93
CA GLU A 512 18.59 20.68 -0.88
C GLU A 512 17.71 21.03 0.34
N ALA A 513 16.40 20.76 0.27
CA ALA A 513 15.48 21.05 1.35
C ALA A 513 15.81 20.18 2.58
N ASP A 514 15.48 20.71 3.77
CA ASP A 514 15.63 19.97 5.01
C ASP A 514 14.75 18.71 5.00
N GLU A 515 15.34 17.55 5.32
CA GLU A 515 14.63 16.27 5.28
C GLU A 515 13.47 16.24 6.27
N GLU A 516 13.65 16.80 7.46
CA GLU A 516 12.61 16.80 8.50
C GLU A 516 11.44 17.70 8.10
N LEU A 517 11.70 18.85 7.46
CA LEU A 517 10.66 19.67 6.83
C LEU A 517 9.87 18.86 5.79
N LEU A 518 10.55 18.13 4.90
CA LEU A 518 9.88 17.29 3.89
C LEU A 518 9.06 16.16 4.53
N ALA A 519 9.54 15.58 5.63
CA ALA A 519 8.89 14.47 6.31
C ALA A 519 7.67 14.89 7.16
N THR A 520 7.57 16.16 7.55
CA THR A 520 6.58 16.62 8.54
C THR A 520 5.64 17.71 8.04
N ASP A 521 6.03 18.52 7.05
CA ASP A 521 5.20 19.61 6.53
C ASP A 521 4.48 19.17 5.23
N PRO A 522 3.15 18.95 5.27
CA PRO A 522 2.39 18.50 4.10
C PRO A 522 2.41 19.54 2.97
N SER A 523 2.66 20.82 3.27
CA SER A 523 2.72 21.86 2.23
C SER A 523 3.87 21.69 1.25
N CYS A 524 4.89 20.90 1.61
CA CYS A 524 5.95 20.50 0.70
C CYS A 524 5.46 19.61 -0.45
N TRP A 525 4.26 19.05 -0.34
CA TRP A 525 3.72 18.04 -1.26
C TRP A 525 2.37 18.42 -1.86
N VAL A 526 1.77 19.52 -1.41
CA VAL A 526 0.49 20.01 -1.92
C VAL A 526 0.64 20.43 -3.39
N LEU A 527 -0.37 20.08 -4.19
CA LEU A 527 -0.46 20.55 -5.56
C LEU A 527 -1.05 21.98 -5.54
N HIS A 528 -0.19 22.98 -5.73
CA HIS A 528 -0.61 24.37 -5.80
C HIS A 528 -1.13 24.73 -7.19
N SER A 529 -2.08 25.66 -7.27
CA SER A 529 -2.71 26.05 -8.54
C SER A 529 -1.69 26.49 -9.59
N ASN A 530 -1.73 25.87 -10.77
CA ASN A 530 -0.87 26.15 -11.92
C ASN A 530 0.62 25.85 -11.74
N ASP A 531 1.02 25.11 -10.70
CA ASP A 531 2.38 24.62 -10.60
C ASP A 531 2.70 23.66 -11.77
N VAL A 532 3.82 23.93 -12.46
CA VAL A 532 4.16 23.25 -13.72
C VAL A 532 4.49 21.77 -13.48
N TRP A 533 5.08 21.43 -12.32
CA TRP A 533 5.61 20.10 -12.03
C TRP A 533 4.52 19.01 -12.07
N HIS A 534 3.35 19.26 -11.49
CA HIS A 534 2.27 18.27 -11.43
C HIS A 534 1.45 18.22 -12.73
N GLY A 535 1.29 19.35 -13.43
CA GLY A 535 0.69 19.40 -14.76
C GLY A 535 -0.83 19.22 -14.81
N PHE A 536 -1.55 19.60 -13.73
CA PHE A 536 -3.02 19.52 -13.64
C PHE A 536 -3.72 20.89 -13.81
N GLY A 537 -2.95 21.95 -14.09
CA GLY A 537 -3.49 23.29 -14.27
C GLY A 537 -4.06 23.88 -12.98
N ALA A 538 -5.22 24.54 -13.08
CA ALA A 538 -5.89 25.15 -11.95
C ALA A 538 -6.51 24.07 -11.05
N ILE A 539 -5.98 23.95 -9.84
CA ILE A 539 -6.50 23.10 -8.76
C ILE A 539 -6.77 23.97 -7.53
N GLU A 540 -7.82 23.65 -6.77
CA GLU A 540 -8.12 24.30 -5.47
C GLU A 540 -6.94 24.06 -4.51
N ASP A 541 -6.41 25.12 -3.89
CA ASP A 541 -5.23 25.01 -3.04
C ASP A 541 -5.50 24.11 -1.82
N GLY A 542 -4.56 23.23 -1.50
CA GLY A 542 -4.70 22.25 -0.41
C GLY A 542 -5.60 21.05 -0.72
N TYR A 543 -6.31 21.04 -1.86
CA TYR A 543 -7.25 19.98 -2.23
C TYR A 543 -6.59 18.62 -2.43
N CYS A 544 -5.38 18.58 -2.99
CA CYS A 544 -4.65 17.35 -3.27
C CYS A 544 -3.17 17.49 -2.89
N MET A 545 -2.55 16.39 -2.47
CA MET A 545 -1.12 16.30 -2.27
C MET A 545 -0.54 15.03 -2.88
N LEU A 546 0.76 15.05 -3.15
CA LEU A 546 1.51 13.86 -3.54
C LEU A 546 2.02 13.10 -2.31
N ASP A 547 1.78 11.80 -2.26
CA ASP A 547 2.32 10.92 -1.24
C ASP A 547 3.84 10.72 -1.44
N PRO A 548 4.68 11.04 -0.43
CA PRO A 548 6.12 10.87 -0.54
C PRO A 548 6.54 9.46 -0.95
N ILE A 549 5.85 8.42 -0.47
CA ILE A 549 6.26 7.02 -0.65
C ILE A 549 5.94 6.44 -2.03
N LYS A 550 5.17 7.16 -2.84
CA LYS A 550 4.77 6.78 -4.21
C LYS A 550 5.67 7.50 -5.22
N VAL A 551 6.86 6.93 -5.44
CA VAL A 551 7.91 7.61 -6.20
C VAL A 551 7.80 7.30 -7.68
N SER A 552 7.37 8.28 -8.47
CA SER A 552 7.39 8.21 -9.92
C SER A 552 8.69 8.79 -10.47
N ILE A 553 9.50 7.96 -11.12
CA ILE A 553 10.68 8.38 -11.89
C ILE A 553 10.21 8.79 -13.28
N LEU A 554 10.67 9.95 -13.73
CA LEU A 554 10.46 10.51 -15.07
C LEU A 554 11.65 10.18 -15.97
N THR A 555 11.36 9.61 -17.12
CA THR A 555 12.32 9.42 -18.20
C THR A 555 12.24 10.58 -19.20
N PRO A 556 13.34 10.97 -19.87
CA PRO A 556 13.30 11.97 -20.93
C PRO A 556 12.32 11.56 -22.04
N GLY A 557 11.54 12.50 -22.57
CA GLY A 557 10.65 12.24 -23.71
C GLY A 557 9.41 13.14 -23.79
N VAL A 558 8.97 13.69 -22.66
CA VAL A 558 7.85 14.65 -22.60
C VAL A 558 8.37 16.02 -22.18
N ALA A 559 8.04 17.06 -22.94
CA ALA A 559 8.44 18.43 -22.64
C ALA A 559 7.68 18.99 -21.42
N PRO A 560 8.25 19.92 -20.64
CA PRO A 560 7.60 20.45 -19.43
C PRO A 560 6.22 21.09 -19.68
N GLN A 561 6.04 21.73 -20.83
CA GLN A 561 4.78 22.36 -21.24
C GLN A 561 3.81 21.40 -21.96
N GLY A 562 4.17 20.12 -22.09
CA GLY A 562 3.45 19.11 -22.88
C GLY A 562 4.02 18.94 -24.29
N GLY A 563 3.67 17.81 -24.93
CA GLY A 563 4.27 17.38 -26.19
C GLY A 563 5.54 16.55 -26.00
N LEU A 564 6.08 16.02 -27.10
CA LEU A 564 7.28 15.17 -27.08
C LEU A 564 8.56 16.00 -27.28
N MET A 565 9.64 15.55 -26.65
CA MET A 565 11.00 16.07 -26.86
C MET A 565 11.58 15.58 -28.20
N SER A 566 12.73 16.12 -28.62
CA SER A 566 13.44 15.63 -29.81
C SER A 566 14.13 14.28 -29.62
N VAL A 567 14.40 13.90 -28.37
CA VAL A 567 14.98 12.62 -27.96
C VAL A 567 14.17 12.12 -26.75
N GLY A 568 13.90 10.82 -26.70
CA GLY A 568 13.16 10.21 -25.61
C GLY A 568 13.64 8.80 -25.29
N ILE A 569 13.47 8.42 -24.03
CA ILE A 569 13.85 7.13 -23.48
C ILE A 569 12.57 6.48 -22.96
N PRO A 570 11.95 5.56 -23.72
CA PRO A 570 10.75 4.88 -23.28
C PRO A 570 10.95 4.13 -21.96
N ALA A 571 10.07 4.36 -21.00
CA ALA A 571 10.21 3.81 -19.65
C ALA A 571 10.17 2.27 -19.61
N CYS A 572 9.49 1.62 -20.57
CA CYS A 572 9.49 0.16 -20.69
C CYS A 572 10.90 -0.43 -20.97
N VAL A 573 11.78 0.29 -21.67
CA VAL A 573 13.17 -0.15 -21.89
C VAL A 573 13.96 -0.09 -20.58
N VAL A 574 13.79 0.99 -19.82
CA VAL A 574 14.40 1.16 -18.49
C VAL A 574 13.89 0.08 -17.54
N THR A 575 12.59 -0.20 -17.53
CA THR A 575 11.99 -1.28 -16.73
C THR A 575 12.57 -2.65 -17.09
N ALA A 576 12.72 -2.97 -18.39
CA ALA A 576 13.35 -4.23 -18.81
C ALA A 576 14.81 -4.33 -18.34
N TYR A 577 15.53 -3.20 -18.34
CA TYR A 577 16.89 -3.13 -17.82
C TYR A 577 16.92 -3.33 -16.30
N LEU A 578 16.06 -2.63 -15.54
CA LEU A 578 15.93 -2.81 -14.09
C LEU A 578 15.62 -4.28 -13.72
N ALA A 579 14.69 -4.92 -14.45
CA ALA A 579 14.30 -6.31 -14.23
C ALA A 579 15.48 -7.29 -14.40
N ARG A 580 16.39 -7.02 -15.34
CA ARG A 580 17.63 -7.80 -15.51
C ARG A 580 18.52 -7.74 -14.27
N HIS A 581 18.55 -6.60 -13.59
CA HIS A 581 19.31 -6.40 -12.35
C HIS A 581 18.53 -6.82 -11.09
N GLY A 582 17.41 -7.54 -11.25
CA GLY A 582 16.61 -8.04 -10.13
C GLY A 582 15.74 -6.98 -9.45
N ILE A 583 15.48 -5.86 -10.14
CA ILE A 583 14.62 -4.79 -9.66
C ILE A 583 13.29 -4.86 -10.41
N VAL A 584 12.22 -5.21 -9.69
CA VAL A 584 10.85 -5.19 -10.20
C VAL A 584 10.22 -3.86 -9.82
N VAL A 585 9.55 -3.23 -10.79
CA VAL A 585 8.85 -1.95 -10.61
C VAL A 585 7.35 -2.21 -10.52
N GLU A 586 6.62 -1.29 -9.89
CA GLU A 586 5.19 -1.47 -9.65
C GLU A 586 4.37 -1.19 -10.91
N LYS A 587 4.63 -0.05 -11.55
CA LYS A 587 3.91 0.39 -12.75
C LYS A 587 4.86 1.10 -13.70
N THR A 588 4.67 0.85 -14.99
CA THR A 588 5.39 1.52 -16.07
C THR A 588 4.38 2.12 -17.05
N THR A 589 4.61 3.36 -17.48
CA THR A 589 3.86 4.01 -18.56
C THR A 589 4.79 4.32 -19.74
N ASP A 590 4.43 5.22 -20.65
CA ASP A 590 5.31 5.68 -21.74
C ASP A 590 6.62 6.26 -21.19
N PHE A 591 6.53 7.14 -20.17
CA PHE A 591 7.68 7.92 -19.68
C PHE A 591 7.79 7.97 -18.14
N THR A 592 6.99 7.20 -17.41
CA THR A 592 7.04 7.13 -15.95
C THR A 592 7.21 5.71 -15.42
N ILE A 593 7.96 5.58 -14.32
CA ILE A 593 8.18 4.32 -13.59
C ILE A 593 7.82 4.58 -12.13
N LEU A 594 6.80 3.89 -11.62
CA LEU A 594 6.38 4.01 -10.23
C LEU A 594 7.06 2.96 -9.36
N LEU A 595 7.55 3.42 -8.20
CA LEU A 595 8.13 2.62 -7.15
C LEU A 595 7.37 2.86 -5.84
N LEU A 596 7.15 1.78 -5.09
CA LEU A 596 6.50 1.82 -3.80
C LEU A 596 7.54 1.67 -2.69
N PHE A 597 7.63 2.67 -1.81
CA PHE A 597 8.40 2.60 -0.58
C PHE A 597 7.48 2.15 0.55
N SER A 598 7.34 0.84 0.74
CA SER A 598 6.49 0.29 1.81
C SER A 598 7.19 0.28 3.17
N ILE A 599 6.44 0.03 4.25
CA ILE A 599 6.98 -0.18 5.61
C ILE A 599 7.95 -1.38 5.71
N GLY A 600 7.97 -2.25 4.69
CA GLY A 600 8.88 -3.38 4.60
C GLY A 600 10.20 -3.08 3.87
N ILE A 601 10.42 -1.86 3.39
CA ILE A 601 11.67 -1.52 2.70
C ILE A 601 12.83 -1.43 3.70
N THR A 602 13.99 -1.99 3.32
CA THR A 602 15.20 -1.89 4.13
C THR A 602 15.96 -0.61 3.82
N LYS A 603 16.54 0.00 4.86
CA LYS A 603 17.31 1.24 4.75
C LYS A 603 18.43 1.10 3.71
N GLY A 604 18.52 2.05 2.79
CA GLY A 604 19.55 2.09 1.75
C GLY A 604 19.37 1.13 0.57
N LYS A 605 18.28 0.34 0.49
CA LYS A 605 17.97 -0.51 -0.69
C LYS A 605 17.90 0.31 -2.00
N TRP A 606 17.46 1.56 -1.91
CA TRP A 606 17.40 2.48 -3.04
C TRP A 606 18.79 2.84 -3.61
N GLY A 607 19.89 2.61 -2.88
CA GLY A 607 21.25 2.80 -3.41
C GLY A 607 21.54 1.88 -4.59
N THR A 608 21.08 0.63 -4.56
CA THR A 608 21.18 -0.31 -5.69
C THR A 608 20.40 0.18 -6.90
N LEU A 609 19.23 0.77 -6.67
CA LEU A 609 18.42 1.36 -7.74
C LEU A 609 19.13 2.56 -8.38
N VAL A 610 19.67 3.49 -7.57
CA VAL A 610 20.44 4.64 -8.09
C VAL A 610 21.63 4.18 -8.93
N ASN A 611 22.40 3.20 -8.45
CA ASN A 611 23.52 2.63 -9.21
C ASN A 611 23.04 2.03 -10.54
N THR A 612 21.92 1.31 -10.54
CA THR A 612 21.38 0.70 -11.76
C THR A 612 20.89 1.75 -12.77
N LEU A 613 20.35 2.88 -12.30
CA LEU A 613 19.97 4.01 -13.17
C LEU A 613 21.21 4.71 -13.78
N LEU A 614 22.29 4.85 -13.01
CA LEU A 614 23.57 5.36 -13.51
C LEU A 614 24.20 4.40 -14.52
N ASP A 615 24.14 3.09 -14.26
CA ASP A 615 24.58 2.06 -15.20
C ASP A 615 23.77 2.09 -16.51
N PHE A 616 22.43 2.22 -16.41
CA PHE A 616 21.57 2.38 -17.59
C PHE A 616 22.00 3.58 -18.42
N LYS A 617 22.21 4.75 -17.79
CA LYS A 617 22.66 5.95 -18.49
C LYS A 617 23.99 5.72 -19.20
N ARG A 618 25.00 5.19 -18.49
CA ARG A 618 26.32 4.88 -19.07
C ARG A 618 26.19 3.98 -20.29
N ASP A 619 25.42 2.90 -20.16
CA ASP A 619 25.28 1.89 -21.21
C ASP A 619 24.44 2.41 -22.39
N TYR A 620 23.46 3.28 -22.12
CA TYR A 620 22.71 4.02 -23.13
C TYR A 620 23.62 4.98 -23.92
N ASP A 621 24.40 5.80 -23.22
CA ASP A 621 25.32 6.77 -23.83
C ASP A 621 26.42 6.09 -24.65
N ALA A 622 26.86 4.90 -24.23
CA ALA A 622 27.77 4.04 -24.98
C ALA A 622 27.11 3.27 -26.14
N ASN A 623 25.77 3.30 -26.24
CA ASN A 623 24.96 2.45 -27.12
C ASN A 623 25.35 0.97 -27.03
N LEU A 624 25.46 0.46 -25.79
CA LEU A 624 25.88 -0.91 -25.52
C LEU A 624 25.03 -1.91 -26.33
N PRO A 625 25.63 -2.94 -26.98
CA PRO A 625 24.87 -3.94 -27.73
C PRO A 625 23.79 -4.60 -26.88
N LEU A 626 22.59 -4.82 -27.44
CA LEU A 626 21.47 -5.43 -26.71
C LEU A 626 21.76 -6.86 -26.25
N GLU A 627 22.62 -7.60 -26.93
CA GLU A 627 23.12 -8.91 -26.46
C GLU A 627 23.79 -8.80 -25.08
N GLN A 628 24.37 -7.65 -24.77
CA GLN A 628 24.96 -7.35 -23.47
C GLN A 628 24.02 -6.59 -22.56
N ALA A 629 23.20 -5.65 -23.05
CA ALA A 629 22.32 -4.81 -22.23
C ALA A 629 21.00 -5.51 -21.83
N LEU A 630 20.39 -6.27 -22.75
CA LEU A 630 19.12 -6.99 -22.60
C LEU A 630 19.22 -8.40 -23.24
N PRO A 631 20.08 -9.30 -22.70
CA PRO A 631 20.42 -10.57 -23.35
C PRO A 631 19.22 -11.48 -23.63
N LYS A 632 18.24 -11.53 -22.72
CA LYS A 632 17.03 -12.33 -22.91
C LYS A 632 16.20 -11.83 -24.10
N LEU A 633 16.05 -10.51 -24.25
CA LEU A 633 15.32 -9.91 -25.37
C LEU A 633 16.02 -10.18 -26.71
N ALA A 634 17.34 -9.98 -26.75
CA ALA A 634 18.14 -10.24 -27.95
C ALA A 634 18.12 -11.72 -28.35
N ALA A 635 18.16 -12.64 -27.38
CA ALA A 635 18.09 -14.08 -27.63
C ALA A 635 16.72 -14.54 -28.11
N SER A 636 15.62 -13.97 -27.59
CA SER A 636 14.26 -14.32 -27.99
C SER A 636 13.89 -13.80 -29.38
N TYR A 637 14.41 -12.64 -29.80
CA TYR A 637 14.12 -12.04 -31.10
C TYR A 637 15.40 -11.57 -31.82
N PRO A 638 16.29 -12.50 -32.20
CA PRO A 638 17.62 -12.17 -32.71
C PRO A 638 17.58 -11.41 -34.04
N GLU A 639 16.60 -11.70 -34.89
CA GLU A 639 16.42 -10.98 -36.17
C GLU A 639 16.03 -9.53 -35.97
N ARG A 640 15.26 -9.23 -34.90
CA ARG A 640 14.76 -7.89 -34.61
C ARG A 640 15.79 -7.06 -33.82
N TYR A 641 16.43 -7.66 -32.82
CA TYR A 641 17.23 -6.93 -31.83
C TYR A 641 18.73 -7.25 -31.83
N GLY A 642 19.17 -8.33 -32.50
CA GLY A 642 20.55 -8.85 -32.36
C GLY A 642 21.66 -7.89 -32.82
N ARG A 643 21.37 -6.89 -33.66
CA ARG A 643 22.35 -5.89 -34.12
C ARG A 643 22.16 -4.50 -33.53
N LEU A 644 21.18 -4.32 -32.64
CA LEU A 644 20.88 -3.02 -32.06
C LEU A 644 21.70 -2.77 -30.79
N GLY A 645 22.05 -1.51 -30.56
CA GLY A 645 22.47 -1.03 -29.26
C GLY A 645 21.30 -0.49 -28.45
N LEU A 646 21.52 -0.30 -27.14
CA LEU A 646 20.49 0.14 -26.19
C LEU A 646 19.87 1.50 -26.57
N ARG A 647 20.68 2.49 -26.96
CA ARG A 647 20.18 3.80 -27.40
C ARG A 647 19.40 3.69 -28.71
N ASN A 648 19.87 2.89 -29.67
CA ASN A 648 19.13 2.69 -30.91
C ASN A 648 17.75 2.04 -30.70
N LEU A 649 17.61 1.15 -29.71
CA LEU A 649 16.31 0.62 -29.33
C LEU A 649 15.38 1.72 -28.81
N CYS A 650 15.86 2.58 -27.91
CA CYS A 650 15.08 3.71 -27.42
C CYS A 650 14.68 4.67 -28.55
N ASP A 651 15.62 5.03 -29.44
CA ASP A 651 15.33 5.91 -30.59
C ASP A 651 14.25 5.32 -31.50
N LEU A 652 14.32 4.01 -31.79
CA LEU A 652 13.34 3.30 -32.61
C LEU A 652 11.95 3.28 -31.94
N MET A 653 11.91 2.98 -30.65
CA MET A 653 10.65 2.92 -29.89
C MET A 653 10.03 4.32 -29.72
N PHE A 654 10.84 5.33 -29.43
CA PHE A 654 10.39 6.72 -29.31
C PHE A 654 9.89 7.28 -30.66
N GLY A 655 10.58 6.96 -31.77
CA GLY A 655 10.11 7.28 -33.11
C GLY A 655 8.74 6.65 -33.41
N ALA A 656 8.56 5.37 -33.08
CA ALA A 656 7.27 4.71 -33.25
C ALA A 656 6.16 5.27 -32.35
N MET A 657 6.46 5.63 -31.10
CA MET A 657 5.52 6.31 -30.20
C MET A 657 5.07 7.66 -30.77
N THR A 658 6.00 8.39 -31.40
CA THR A 658 5.73 9.66 -32.07
C THR A 658 4.85 9.45 -33.31
N ASP A 659 5.17 8.47 -34.16
CA ASP A 659 4.41 8.15 -35.37
C ASP A 659 2.98 7.68 -35.03
N LEU A 660 2.84 6.84 -34.01
CA LEU A 660 1.56 6.29 -33.54
C LEU A 660 0.80 7.25 -32.62
N LYS A 661 1.44 8.35 -32.21
CA LYS A 661 0.89 9.36 -31.29
C LYS A 661 0.38 8.74 -29.99
N THR A 662 1.08 7.76 -29.42
CA THR A 662 0.59 6.94 -28.29
C THR A 662 0.13 7.79 -27.11
N THR A 663 0.92 8.80 -26.72
CA THR A 663 0.60 9.69 -25.59
C THR A 663 -0.62 10.60 -25.87
N GLU A 664 -0.74 11.12 -27.10
CA GLU A 664 -1.90 11.92 -27.52
C GLU A 664 -3.18 11.07 -27.55
N MET A 665 -3.10 9.88 -28.15
CA MET A 665 -4.23 8.94 -28.25
C MET A 665 -4.67 8.46 -26.86
N MET A 666 -3.74 8.19 -25.96
CA MET A 666 -4.05 7.87 -24.56
C MET A 666 -4.81 9.05 -23.91
N SER A 667 -4.33 10.28 -24.07
CA SER A 667 -4.99 11.46 -23.50
C SER A 667 -6.41 11.64 -24.03
N HIS A 668 -6.61 11.56 -25.34
CA HIS A 668 -7.91 11.69 -25.97
C HIS A 668 -8.86 10.54 -25.61
N GLY A 669 -8.37 9.30 -25.61
CA GLY A 669 -9.15 8.11 -25.26
C GLY A 669 -9.77 8.19 -23.86
N PHE A 670 -8.99 8.65 -22.88
CA PHE A 670 -9.46 8.76 -21.50
C PHE A 670 -10.14 10.10 -21.15
N SER A 671 -10.14 11.08 -22.06
CA SER A 671 -10.89 12.33 -21.90
C SER A 671 -12.34 12.21 -22.40
N THR A 672 -12.64 11.17 -23.17
CA THR A 672 -13.97 10.93 -23.75
C THR A 672 -14.66 9.82 -22.96
N LEU A 673 -15.81 10.11 -22.36
CA LEU A 673 -16.63 9.07 -21.74
C LEU A 673 -17.38 8.31 -22.86
N PRO A 674 -17.24 6.98 -22.96
CA PRO A 674 -17.98 6.19 -23.95
C PRO A 674 -19.49 6.26 -23.73
N HIS A 675 -20.27 6.12 -24.81
CA HIS A 675 -21.73 6.04 -24.71
C HIS A 675 -22.15 4.66 -24.18
N PRO A 676 -22.94 4.56 -23.09
CA PRO A 676 -23.46 3.29 -22.60
C PRO A 676 -24.72 2.87 -23.38
N ASP A 677 -24.66 1.78 -24.12
CA ASP A 677 -25.84 1.18 -24.77
C ASP A 677 -26.60 0.27 -23.78
N TYR A 678 -25.83 -0.43 -22.93
CA TYR A 678 -26.32 -1.30 -21.87
C TYR A 678 -25.75 -0.89 -20.51
N SER A 679 -26.47 -1.19 -19.43
CA SER A 679 -25.85 -1.18 -18.10
C SER A 679 -24.82 -2.32 -18.00
N PRO A 680 -23.84 -2.24 -17.07
CA PRO A 680 -22.89 -3.34 -16.88
C PRO A 680 -23.57 -4.68 -16.57
N GLN A 681 -24.68 -4.66 -15.81
CA GLN A 681 -25.48 -5.85 -15.51
C GLN A 681 -26.09 -6.47 -16.78
N GLU A 682 -26.73 -5.66 -17.63
CA GLU A 682 -27.35 -6.14 -18.87
C GLU A 682 -26.30 -6.69 -19.84
N ALA A 683 -25.17 -6.01 -20.00
CA ALA A 683 -24.07 -6.50 -20.82
C ALA A 683 -23.56 -7.87 -20.33
N PHE A 684 -23.49 -8.04 -19.01
CA PHE A 684 -23.14 -9.31 -18.40
C PHE A 684 -24.22 -10.39 -18.58
N GLU A 685 -25.51 -10.04 -18.52
CA GLU A 685 -26.61 -10.97 -18.82
C GLU A 685 -26.53 -11.47 -20.27
N LEU A 686 -26.26 -10.57 -21.23
CA LEU A 686 -26.05 -10.93 -22.64
C LEU A 686 -24.82 -11.85 -22.82
N LEU A 687 -23.74 -11.60 -22.10
CA LEU A 687 -22.58 -12.49 -22.03
C LEU A 687 -22.97 -13.89 -21.53
N VAL A 688 -23.74 -13.98 -20.44
CA VAL A 688 -24.21 -15.24 -19.86
C VAL A 688 -25.15 -15.99 -20.82
N HIS A 689 -25.99 -15.26 -21.56
CA HIS A 689 -26.86 -15.82 -22.59
C HIS A 689 -26.11 -16.22 -23.87
N ASN A 690 -24.80 -16.03 -23.93
CA ASN A 690 -23.96 -16.28 -25.11
C ASN A 690 -24.43 -15.46 -26.34
N GLU A 691 -24.96 -14.25 -26.10
CA GLU A 691 -25.31 -13.25 -27.09
C GLU A 691 -24.12 -12.34 -27.42
N VAL A 692 -22.93 -12.93 -27.48
CA VAL A 692 -21.66 -12.23 -27.73
C VAL A 692 -20.93 -12.83 -28.92
N GLU A 693 -20.06 -12.03 -29.52
CA GLU A 693 -19.12 -12.44 -30.55
C GLU A 693 -17.77 -11.75 -30.32
N THR A 694 -16.69 -12.42 -30.71
CA THR A 694 -15.33 -11.87 -30.64
C THR A 694 -15.00 -11.21 -31.97
N LEU A 695 -14.51 -9.97 -31.92
CA LEU A 695 -14.26 -9.14 -33.10
C LEU A 695 -12.84 -8.60 -33.11
N ASP A 696 -12.26 -8.49 -34.31
CA ASP A 696 -11.02 -7.75 -34.50
C ASP A 696 -11.25 -6.23 -34.33
N LEU A 697 -10.21 -5.47 -33.95
CA LEU A 697 -10.32 -4.00 -33.81
C LEU A 697 -10.86 -3.28 -35.05
N SER A 698 -10.63 -3.81 -36.25
CA SER A 698 -11.17 -3.24 -37.50
C SER A 698 -12.70 -3.35 -37.62
N GLN A 699 -13.33 -4.24 -36.86
CA GLN A 699 -14.77 -4.51 -36.89
C GLN A 699 -15.52 -3.86 -35.72
N MET A 700 -14.80 -3.16 -34.84
CA MET A 700 -15.34 -2.63 -33.59
C MET A 700 -16.08 -1.30 -33.71
N GLU A 701 -16.13 -0.69 -34.90
CA GLU A 701 -16.86 0.55 -35.11
C GLU A 701 -18.34 0.42 -34.70
N GLY A 702 -18.75 1.28 -33.77
CA GLY A 702 -20.10 1.31 -33.22
C GLY A 702 -20.50 0.04 -32.45
N ARG A 703 -19.55 -0.81 -32.05
CA ARG A 703 -19.82 -2.05 -31.32
C ARG A 703 -19.81 -1.82 -29.82
N THR A 704 -20.70 -2.51 -29.12
CA THR A 704 -20.77 -2.49 -27.66
C THR A 704 -19.92 -3.61 -27.07
N VAL A 705 -19.02 -3.28 -26.14
CA VAL A 705 -18.18 -4.30 -25.48
C VAL A 705 -18.99 -5.12 -24.47
N ALA A 706 -18.74 -6.43 -24.44
CA ALA A 706 -19.35 -7.33 -23.46
C ALA A 706 -18.58 -7.37 -22.13
N ASN A 707 -17.28 -7.07 -22.18
CA ASN A 707 -16.37 -7.07 -21.03
C ASN A 707 -15.65 -5.72 -20.93
N ALA A 708 -15.11 -5.40 -19.75
CA ALA A 708 -14.27 -4.23 -19.55
C ALA A 708 -12.97 -4.34 -20.37
N VAL A 709 -12.56 -3.26 -21.02
CA VAL A 709 -11.26 -3.13 -21.72
C VAL A 709 -10.37 -2.18 -20.92
N VAL A 710 -9.27 -2.72 -20.36
CA VAL A 710 -8.41 -2.04 -19.40
C VAL A 710 -6.95 -2.08 -19.89
N PRO A 711 -6.50 -1.09 -20.67
CA PRO A 711 -5.12 -1.04 -21.17
C PRO A 711 -4.13 -0.59 -20.09
N TYR A 712 -2.93 -1.18 -20.10
CA TYR A 712 -1.79 -0.75 -19.30
C TYR A 712 -0.67 -0.21 -20.22
N PRO A 713 -0.37 1.10 -20.16
CA PRO A 713 -0.94 2.12 -19.27
C PRO A 713 -2.34 2.61 -19.68
N PRO A 714 -3.10 3.26 -18.76
CA PRO A 714 -2.78 3.52 -17.35
C PRO A 714 -3.27 2.47 -16.35
N GLY A 715 -3.95 1.41 -16.79
CA GLY A 715 -4.48 0.36 -15.91
C GLY A 715 -5.85 0.68 -15.31
N ILE A 716 -6.66 1.48 -16.00
CA ILE A 716 -8.05 1.80 -15.63
C ILE A 716 -8.97 1.51 -16.83
N PRO A 717 -10.27 1.25 -16.60
CA PRO A 717 -11.18 0.92 -17.70
C PRO A 717 -11.29 2.04 -18.72
N LEU A 718 -10.85 1.76 -19.95
CA LEU A 718 -11.12 2.61 -21.11
C LEU A 718 -12.59 2.46 -21.49
N LEU A 719 -13.03 1.22 -21.63
CA LEU A 719 -14.41 0.82 -21.88
C LEU A 719 -14.90 -0.09 -20.75
N MET A 720 -16.10 0.14 -20.26
CA MET A 720 -16.82 -0.72 -19.33
C MET A 720 -17.79 -1.64 -20.09
N PRO A 721 -18.20 -2.79 -19.51
CA PRO A 721 -19.23 -3.63 -20.12
C PRO A 721 -20.49 -2.81 -20.44
N GLY A 722 -21.01 -2.94 -21.65
CA GLY A 722 -22.18 -2.21 -22.13
C GLY A 722 -21.89 -0.86 -22.79
N GLU A 723 -20.63 -0.43 -22.84
CA GLU A 723 -20.25 0.80 -23.53
C GLU A 723 -19.90 0.58 -25.01
N ASN A 724 -20.25 1.57 -25.83
CA ASN A 724 -20.01 1.62 -27.26
C ASN A 724 -18.59 2.11 -27.55
N ALA A 725 -17.88 1.40 -28.43
CA ALA A 725 -16.52 1.74 -28.83
C ALA A 725 -16.42 3.01 -29.70
N GLY A 726 -17.56 3.53 -30.22
CA GLY A 726 -17.62 4.75 -31.01
C GLY A 726 -17.14 4.56 -32.46
N PRO A 727 -16.87 5.66 -33.18
CA PRO A 727 -16.48 5.62 -34.59
C PRO A 727 -15.08 5.01 -34.78
N ALA A 728 -14.80 4.47 -35.96
CA ALA A 728 -13.54 3.77 -36.26
C ALA A 728 -12.29 4.66 -36.07
N ASP A 729 -12.41 5.96 -36.33
CA ASP A 729 -11.39 6.99 -36.18
C ASP A 729 -11.52 7.77 -34.86
N GLY A 730 -12.40 7.31 -33.96
CA GLY A 730 -12.61 7.89 -32.65
C GLY A 730 -11.47 7.66 -31.67
N PRO A 731 -11.45 8.41 -30.56
CA PRO A 731 -10.33 8.40 -29.61
C PRO A 731 -10.13 7.07 -28.88
N LEU A 732 -11.21 6.32 -28.64
CA LEU A 732 -11.18 5.03 -27.92
C LEU A 732 -10.48 3.96 -28.76
N LEU A 733 -10.97 3.73 -29.99
CA LEU A 733 -10.38 2.78 -30.93
C LEU A 733 -9.03 3.26 -31.46
N GLY A 734 -8.83 4.57 -31.61
CA GLY A 734 -7.55 5.15 -31.98
C GLY A 734 -6.43 4.78 -31.00
N TYR A 735 -6.71 4.81 -29.69
CA TYR A 735 -5.75 4.39 -28.68
C TYR A 735 -5.45 2.88 -28.75
N LEU A 736 -6.47 2.03 -28.80
CA LEU A 736 -6.27 0.58 -28.91
C LEU A 736 -5.49 0.18 -30.17
N LYS A 737 -5.76 0.83 -31.30
CA LYS A 737 -5.01 0.64 -32.55
C LYS A 737 -3.55 1.09 -32.40
N ALA A 738 -3.29 2.19 -31.70
CA ALA A 738 -1.92 2.63 -31.44
C ALA A 738 -1.15 1.60 -30.60
N LEU A 739 -1.78 1.00 -29.58
CA LEU A 739 -1.19 -0.07 -28.77
C LEU A 739 -0.90 -1.34 -29.59
N GLU A 740 -1.89 -1.84 -30.34
CA GLU A 740 -1.73 -3.01 -31.21
C GLU A 740 -0.59 -2.82 -32.21
N GLN A 741 -0.54 -1.66 -32.88
CA GLN A 741 0.52 -1.35 -33.83
C GLN A 741 1.90 -1.18 -33.18
N PHE A 742 1.96 -0.75 -31.92
CA PHE A 742 3.21 -0.72 -31.18
C PHE A 742 3.69 -2.14 -30.85
N ASP A 743 2.80 -2.98 -30.33
CA ASP A 743 3.09 -4.36 -29.94
C ASP A 743 3.64 -5.19 -31.11
N LEU A 744 3.04 -5.04 -32.29
CA LEU A 744 3.49 -5.68 -33.53
C LEU A 744 4.92 -5.26 -33.93
N ARG A 745 5.33 -4.01 -33.64
CA ARG A 745 6.66 -3.48 -33.98
C ARG A 745 7.74 -3.86 -32.97
N PHE A 746 7.35 -4.15 -31.72
CA PHE A 746 8.27 -4.35 -30.60
C PHE A 746 7.92 -5.61 -29.78
N PRO A 747 8.12 -6.81 -30.35
CA PRO A 747 7.92 -8.04 -29.61
C PRO A 747 8.82 -8.07 -28.36
N GLY A 748 8.29 -8.51 -27.23
CA GLY A 748 8.96 -8.43 -25.91
C GLY A 748 8.71 -7.13 -25.13
N PHE A 749 8.03 -6.15 -25.73
CA PHE A 749 7.53 -4.93 -25.07
C PHE A 749 6.02 -4.75 -25.29
N THR A 750 5.29 -5.86 -25.42
CA THR A 750 3.85 -5.84 -25.63
C THR A 750 3.12 -5.28 -24.42
N HIS A 751 2.07 -4.51 -24.67
CA HIS A 751 1.21 -4.00 -23.62
C HIS A 751 0.33 -5.12 -23.03
N ASP A 752 -0.02 -4.97 -21.75
CA ASP A 752 -1.03 -5.81 -21.12
C ASP A 752 -2.36 -5.06 -21.17
N THR A 753 -3.36 -5.61 -21.85
CA THR A 753 -4.69 -5.01 -21.94
C THR A 753 -5.73 -6.04 -21.53
N HIS A 754 -6.28 -5.92 -20.32
CA HIS A 754 -7.32 -6.84 -19.89
C HIS A 754 -8.59 -6.66 -20.74
N GLY A 755 -9.25 -7.76 -21.08
CA GLY A 755 -10.43 -7.76 -21.95
C GLY A 755 -10.11 -7.83 -23.44
N VAL A 756 -8.82 -7.91 -23.80
CA VAL A 756 -8.33 -8.14 -25.16
C VAL A 756 -7.68 -9.51 -25.23
N GLU A 757 -8.08 -10.29 -26.22
CA GLU A 757 -7.39 -11.51 -26.64
C GLU A 757 -6.43 -11.14 -27.78
N VAL A 758 -5.19 -11.64 -27.73
CA VAL A 758 -4.18 -11.40 -28.77
C VAL A 758 -3.94 -12.68 -29.53
N GLU A 759 -4.31 -12.71 -30.81
CA GLU A 759 -4.16 -13.86 -31.71
C GLU A 759 -3.40 -13.43 -32.97
N ASP A 760 -2.26 -14.07 -33.24
CA ASP A 760 -1.33 -13.70 -34.33
C ASP A 760 -0.94 -12.21 -34.33
N GLY A 761 -0.93 -11.58 -33.14
CA GLY A 761 -0.62 -10.17 -32.94
C GLY A 761 -1.79 -9.21 -33.17
N ALA A 762 -2.96 -9.69 -33.58
CA ALA A 762 -4.18 -8.89 -33.71
C ALA A 762 -4.96 -8.88 -32.39
N TYR A 763 -5.52 -7.72 -32.05
CA TYR A 763 -6.36 -7.52 -30.88
C TYR A 763 -7.81 -7.91 -31.18
N ARG A 764 -8.35 -8.80 -30.34
CA ARG A 764 -9.71 -9.32 -30.40
C ARG A 764 -10.47 -9.01 -29.13
N ILE A 765 -11.69 -8.50 -29.25
CA ILE A 765 -12.50 -8.04 -28.12
C ILE A 765 -13.88 -8.68 -28.19
N ALA A 766 -14.38 -9.15 -27.05
CA ALA A 766 -15.73 -9.66 -26.92
C ALA A 766 -16.74 -8.52 -26.94
N CYS A 767 -17.68 -8.57 -27.89
CA CYS A 767 -18.73 -7.59 -28.08
C CYS A 767 -20.11 -8.25 -28.03
N VAL A 768 -21.12 -7.46 -27.64
CA VAL A 768 -22.53 -7.87 -27.75
C VAL A 768 -22.88 -8.05 -29.24
N ARG A 769 -23.54 -9.15 -29.60
CA ARG A 769 -24.00 -9.39 -30.99
C ARG A 769 -24.98 -8.31 -31.41
N LYS A 770 -24.88 -7.86 -32.65
CA LYS A 770 -25.94 -7.03 -33.25
C LYS A 770 -27.20 -7.89 -33.41
N GLN A 771 -28.30 -7.45 -32.80
CA GLN A 771 -29.61 -8.05 -33.00
C GLN A 771 -30.21 -7.69 -34.35
#